data_AF-D3FY82-F1
#
_entry.id   AF-D3FY82-F1
#
_cell.length_a   1.000
_cell.length_b   1.000
_cell.length_c   1.000
_cell.angle_alpha   90.00
_cell.angle_beta   90.00
_cell.angle_gamma   90.00
#
_symmetry.space_group_name_H-M   'P 1'
#
loop_
_entity.id
_entity.type
_entity.pdbx_description
1 polymer ?
#
loop_
_entity_poly.entity_id
_entity_poly.type
_entity_poly.pdbx_seq_one_letter_code
_entity_poly.pdbx_strand_id
1 'polypeptide(L)'
;MFIKKAAILFIINSLVLSSLIPMHAASAEEQGLPKESKYDNYGVSASHPAAVEAGMEVLENGGNAVDAAIAVSYVLGVVEPYGSGIGGGGQMLILPPEKEEPVVYDYRASATSDEEWNEQSTGVPGQVRGLAEIHEDLGLTPMEHLISPAVTLAEEGFEVDYLLWERLEAAKPRLPVEELPHFFPNGQTIEPGDSLKQPELAETLSAIQEMGPRAFYAGEIGEKFTAAVPYIDAEELAAYEVERTEAVKGELENGTLYSASAPLAGVSVVQSMLLAEEMNIEETKDNEFEFVHIMNEISKITKNERIKKVGDPEFADVDVDELTSDEHIKELASQISLSEPSEETIFDEEREHDEKTDTTHFVVVDPDGMVVSATDTLSNFFGSGEYTSGFFINNSTEQFSEFANSPNAYAPNKRSRSLSAPTIYVEDERVIGIGTPGGNRIPPVMAQVLSRHLYFDEPLEDAVDAKRFYGEDDVLYVEDGFPEDVLGDIARAGYQFQNRQLAVYFGGIQALELNKVNGAITGIADLRRSGLWDAKDLFKWSEFFEKLFFVFFILGIIFPALHLLHSLPWFKSKGESIRRQLEEEKGISVLVPCYNEQGIIETSLKNMSSLPYQKKEVIYINDGSKDRTFSLLNTYLKLKPSTKKPLQKLSHKRVRGVYQSELYPFIYVIDKENGGKADALNAGIEYAGEDIVVSLDADTVLTENALPKVNEAFEDEDVVAAGGMVHVLQTKTKNPLKRLSLRHANFLVRLQMFDFLKAFYITKISLARFHALAVISGAFGIFRKDALLEVGGYRSTIGEDIDITLKMHEYIAKHVNKKVIHLKEAISYTEMPETWNDFFKQRVRWQKAYIDCVIHFHSFFRKTLFRKAVSFFYIFESFLVGIVSAFIMTGFFIANAIISPPESYLAYVLYYLTFLLIFGVVYDIFALIMNRYHGFRFRWKDIPSLFVTILLDVFVYRFALMYIVMHGTIEYFFNTDWNKVSRTGRNYQTETKSETSPAA
;
A
#
# COMPACT_ATOMS: atom_id res chain seq x y z
N MET A 1 -30.21 -8.31 12.51
CA MET A 1 -30.21 -8.15 11.04
C MET A 1 -29.18 -7.12 10.57
N PHE A 2 -29.10 -5.95 11.23
CA PHE A 2 -28.04 -4.95 10.98
C PHE A 2 -26.61 -5.45 11.24
N ILE A 3 -26.38 -6.29 12.26
CA ILE A 3 -25.02 -6.80 12.57
C ILE A 3 -24.61 -7.96 11.63
N LYS A 4 -25.56 -8.78 11.17
CA LYS A 4 -25.33 -9.75 10.08
C LYS A 4 -25.00 -9.03 8.78
N LYS A 5 -25.71 -7.93 8.47
CA LYS A 5 -25.37 -7.05 7.35
C LYS A 5 -24.05 -6.32 7.56
N ALA A 6 -23.67 -5.93 8.77
CA ALA A 6 -22.42 -5.22 9.06
C ALA A 6 -21.19 -6.12 9.02
N ALA A 7 -21.29 -7.39 9.40
CA ALA A 7 -20.19 -8.36 9.35
C ALA A 7 -20.06 -9.01 7.96
N ILE A 8 -21.19 -9.21 7.26
CA ILE A 8 -21.17 -9.44 5.81
C ILE A 8 -20.68 -8.18 5.10
N LEU A 9 -21.03 -6.96 5.52
CA LEU A 9 -20.42 -5.72 5.01
C LEU A 9 -18.96 -5.58 5.40
N PHE A 10 -18.46 -6.18 6.49
CA PHE A 10 -17.05 -6.05 6.86
C PHE A 10 -16.19 -7.05 6.09
N ILE A 11 -16.74 -8.23 5.79
CA ILE A 11 -16.09 -9.24 4.94
C ILE A 11 -16.26 -8.89 3.46
N ILE A 12 -17.42 -8.39 3.05
CA ILE A 12 -17.64 -7.79 1.74
C ILE A 12 -16.82 -6.51 1.65
N ASN A 13 -16.78 -5.59 2.61
CA ASN A 13 -15.87 -4.44 2.57
C ASN A 13 -14.40 -4.87 2.62
N SER A 14 -14.02 -6.00 3.20
CA SER A 14 -12.65 -6.51 3.10
C SER A 14 -12.33 -7.18 1.75
N LEU A 15 -13.36 -7.65 1.02
CA LEU A 15 -13.30 -8.19 -0.34
C LEU A 15 -13.66 -7.14 -1.42
N VAL A 16 -14.15 -5.97 -0.99
CA VAL A 16 -14.58 -4.82 -1.79
C VAL A 16 -13.66 -3.63 -1.55
N LEU A 17 -12.83 -3.62 -0.49
CA LEU A 17 -11.60 -2.81 -0.44
C LEU A 17 -10.56 -3.30 -1.46
N SER A 18 -10.72 -4.52 -2.00
CA SER A 18 -10.04 -4.97 -3.22
C SER A 18 -10.82 -4.63 -4.50
N SER A 19 -11.95 -3.91 -4.44
CA SER A 19 -12.80 -3.59 -5.60
C SER A 19 -13.49 -2.20 -5.57
N LEU A 20 -12.97 -1.23 -4.81
CA LEU A 20 -13.39 0.19 -4.77
C LEU A 20 -12.13 0.99 -4.42
N ILE A 21 -11.38 1.57 -5.36
CA ILE A 21 -11.74 2.65 -6.29
C ILE A 21 -12.61 3.70 -5.59
N PRO A 22 -12.12 4.94 -5.38
CA PRO A 22 -12.89 5.98 -4.73
C PRO A 22 -14.08 6.39 -5.61
N MET A 23 -15.29 6.01 -5.20
CA MET A 23 -16.53 6.54 -5.75
C MET A 23 -16.88 7.84 -5.01
N HIS A 24 -16.24 8.95 -5.40
CA HIS A 24 -16.74 10.30 -5.12
C HIS A 24 -17.41 10.85 -6.38
N ALA A 25 -18.70 10.59 -6.53
CA ALA A 25 -19.58 11.42 -7.36
C ALA A 25 -21.04 11.12 -7.02
N ALA A 26 -21.70 12.05 -6.33
CA ALA A 26 -23.14 12.24 -6.43
C ALA A 26 -23.55 13.61 -5.88
N SER A 27 -23.07 14.68 -6.53
CA SER A 27 -23.91 15.82 -6.93
C SER A 27 -23.16 16.68 -7.95
N ALA A 28 -23.11 16.23 -9.19
CA ALA A 28 -22.87 17.08 -10.34
C ALA A 28 -23.88 16.69 -11.41
N GLU A 29 -24.56 17.68 -11.96
CA GLU A 29 -25.60 17.55 -12.98
C GLU A 29 -25.03 16.99 -14.29
N GLU A 30 -25.91 16.42 -15.11
CA GLU A 30 -25.65 15.72 -16.38
C GLU A 30 -24.59 16.40 -17.29
N GLN A 31 -23.37 15.85 -17.33
CA GLN A 31 -22.49 15.89 -18.50
C GLN A 31 -21.83 14.53 -18.67
N GLY A 32 -21.92 13.96 -19.89
CA GLY A 32 -21.18 12.81 -20.45
C GLY A 32 -20.83 11.60 -19.55
N LEU A 33 -21.29 10.40 -19.90
CA LEU A 33 -20.73 9.15 -19.34
C LEU A 33 -19.19 9.12 -19.56
N PRO A 34 -18.37 8.80 -18.55
CA PRO A 34 -16.92 8.72 -18.73
C PRO A 34 -16.58 7.57 -19.69
N LYS A 35 -15.74 7.88 -20.67
CA LYS A 35 -15.14 6.91 -21.60
C LYS A 35 -14.27 5.95 -20.77
N GLU A 36 -14.35 4.65 -21.05
CA GLU A 36 -13.53 3.64 -20.40
C GLU A 36 -12.08 3.84 -20.90
N SER A 37 -11.15 4.17 -20.00
CA SER A 37 -9.77 4.50 -20.38
C SER A 37 -8.98 3.26 -20.80
N LYS A 38 -7.98 3.44 -21.67
CA LYS A 38 -7.15 2.33 -22.19
C LYS A 38 -6.24 1.73 -21.10
N TYR A 39 -5.73 2.57 -20.22
CA TYR A 39 -4.90 2.26 -19.07
C TYR A 39 -5.49 2.91 -17.80
N ASP A 40 -5.00 2.47 -16.63
CA ASP A 40 -5.38 3.03 -15.32
C ASP A 40 -4.35 4.04 -14.75
N ASN A 41 -3.19 4.16 -15.40
CA ASN A 41 -2.05 4.96 -14.96
C ASN A 41 -1.86 6.19 -15.86
N TYR A 42 -1.25 7.24 -15.30
CA TYR A 42 -0.90 8.50 -15.96
C TYR A 42 0.25 9.17 -15.19
N GLY A 43 0.93 10.14 -15.81
CA GLY A 43 2.04 10.83 -15.17
C GLY A 43 2.40 12.17 -15.80
N VAL A 44 3.12 12.97 -15.04
CA VAL A 44 3.64 14.29 -15.43
C VAL A 44 5.10 14.39 -14.99
N SER A 45 5.96 14.88 -15.87
CA SER A 45 7.35 15.26 -15.58
C SER A 45 7.58 16.70 -16.02
N ALA A 46 7.97 17.58 -15.10
CA ALA A 46 8.12 19.01 -15.36
C ALA A 46 9.23 19.63 -14.49
N SER A 47 9.73 20.79 -14.90
CA SER A 47 10.85 21.47 -14.22
C SER A 47 10.53 22.08 -12.86
N HIS A 48 9.26 22.11 -12.44
CA HIS A 48 8.83 22.64 -11.15
C HIS A 48 7.73 21.78 -10.48
N PRO A 49 7.80 21.50 -9.16
CA PRO A 49 6.83 20.66 -8.45
C PRO A 49 5.39 21.13 -8.55
N ALA A 50 5.13 22.44 -8.43
CA ALA A 50 3.78 22.99 -8.54
C ALA A 50 3.13 22.73 -9.92
N ALA A 51 3.94 22.64 -10.98
CA ALA A 51 3.45 22.33 -12.31
C ALA A 51 3.06 20.84 -12.42
N VAL A 52 3.87 19.95 -11.83
CA VAL A 52 3.54 18.52 -11.70
C VAL A 52 2.23 18.32 -10.94
N GLU A 53 2.07 19.01 -9.81
CA GLU A 53 0.86 18.93 -8.98
C GLU A 53 -0.39 19.35 -9.78
N ALA A 54 -0.32 20.49 -10.48
CA ALA A 54 -1.43 20.96 -11.32
C ALA A 54 -1.76 19.98 -12.46
N GLY A 55 -0.75 19.45 -13.16
CA GLY A 55 -0.97 18.47 -14.22
C GLY A 55 -1.57 17.15 -13.69
N MET A 56 -1.08 16.67 -12.56
CA MET A 56 -1.59 15.46 -11.90
C MET A 56 -3.03 15.65 -11.42
N GLU A 57 -3.38 16.82 -10.86
CA GLU A 57 -4.75 17.15 -10.45
C GLU A 57 -5.71 17.15 -11.66
N VAL A 58 -5.30 17.68 -12.80
CA VAL A 58 -6.10 17.67 -14.03
C VAL A 58 -6.37 16.23 -14.49
N LEU A 59 -5.33 15.38 -14.52
CA LEU A 59 -5.47 13.96 -14.89
C LEU A 59 -6.32 13.17 -13.88
N GLU A 60 -6.18 13.46 -12.58
CA GLU A 60 -7.00 12.88 -11.51
C GLU A 60 -8.49 13.20 -11.67
N ASN A 61 -8.80 14.39 -12.16
CA ASN A 61 -10.16 14.87 -12.39
C ASN A 61 -10.72 14.52 -13.78
N GLY A 62 -10.02 13.66 -14.54
CA GLY A 62 -10.50 13.13 -15.81
C GLY A 62 -10.15 13.95 -17.05
N GLY A 63 -9.25 14.94 -16.92
CA GLY A 63 -8.64 15.60 -18.07
C GLY A 63 -7.67 14.67 -18.79
N ASN A 64 -7.35 15.01 -20.04
CA ASN A 64 -6.37 14.27 -20.85
C ASN A 64 -4.97 14.90 -20.79
N ALA A 65 -4.02 14.33 -21.55
CA ALA A 65 -2.63 14.82 -21.54
C ALA A 65 -2.52 16.28 -22.01
N VAL A 66 -3.38 16.70 -22.95
CA VAL A 66 -3.44 18.08 -23.44
C VAL A 66 -3.96 19.04 -22.38
N ASP A 67 -5.06 18.69 -21.70
CA ASP A 67 -5.61 19.50 -20.60
C ASP A 67 -4.54 19.73 -19.52
N ALA A 68 -3.86 18.66 -19.11
CA ALA A 68 -2.80 18.73 -18.10
C ALA A 68 -1.59 19.51 -18.60
N ALA A 69 -1.19 19.36 -19.86
CA ALA A 69 -0.13 20.15 -20.48
C ALA A 69 -0.43 21.65 -20.47
N ILE A 70 -1.68 22.06 -20.76
CA ILE A 70 -2.10 23.46 -20.70
C ILE A 70 -1.99 24.02 -19.28
N ALA A 71 -2.48 23.26 -18.28
CA ALA A 71 -2.36 23.67 -16.87
C ALA A 71 -0.89 23.81 -16.44
N VAL A 72 -0.05 22.85 -16.82
CA VAL A 72 1.41 22.87 -16.60
C VAL A 72 2.03 24.13 -17.23
N SER A 73 1.72 24.45 -18.49
CA SER A 73 2.22 25.66 -19.18
C SER A 73 1.88 26.95 -18.45
N TYR A 74 0.62 27.12 -18.02
CA TYR A 74 0.22 28.34 -17.28
C TYR A 74 0.89 28.42 -15.90
N VAL A 75 1.01 27.30 -15.19
CA VAL A 75 1.68 27.27 -13.88
C VAL A 75 3.17 27.57 -14.02
N LEU A 76 3.86 27.00 -15.02
CA LEU A 76 5.26 27.30 -15.29
C LEU A 76 5.47 28.78 -15.62
N GLY A 77 4.52 29.44 -16.30
CA GLY A 77 4.56 30.89 -16.50
C GLY A 77 4.50 31.73 -15.21
N VAL A 78 4.02 31.15 -14.10
CA VAL A 78 3.96 31.81 -12.78
C VAL A 78 5.19 31.47 -11.94
N VAL A 79 5.59 30.19 -11.89
CA VAL A 79 6.64 29.70 -10.98
C VAL A 79 8.04 29.73 -11.59
N GLU A 80 8.13 29.71 -12.91
CA GLU A 80 9.36 29.90 -13.68
C GLU A 80 9.22 31.07 -14.67
N PRO A 81 8.92 32.30 -14.21
CA PRO A 81 8.69 33.46 -15.07
C PRO A 81 9.96 33.87 -15.84
N TYR A 82 11.11 33.31 -15.47
CA TYR A 82 12.34 33.42 -16.24
C TYR A 82 12.29 32.61 -17.52
N GLY A 83 11.71 31.40 -17.53
CA GLY A 83 11.87 30.45 -18.64
C GLY A 83 10.73 30.50 -19.65
N SER A 84 9.52 30.81 -19.19
CA SER A 84 8.30 30.79 -19.99
C SER A 84 7.25 31.76 -19.46
N GLY A 85 6.21 32.02 -20.23
CA GLY A 85 5.08 32.84 -19.82
C GLY A 85 4.32 33.43 -20.99
N ILE A 86 3.14 33.98 -20.71
CA ILE A 86 2.15 34.40 -21.72
C ILE A 86 2.64 35.49 -22.70
N GLY A 87 3.74 36.18 -22.38
CA GLY A 87 4.44 37.09 -23.28
C GLY A 87 5.36 36.41 -24.30
N GLY A 88 5.40 35.07 -24.34
CA GLY A 88 6.19 34.27 -25.26
C GLY A 88 5.38 33.27 -26.07
N GLY A 89 5.89 32.05 -26.16
CA GLY A 89 5.29 30.98 -26.97
C GLY A 89 5.99 29.64 -26.72
N GLY A 90 5.79 28.69 -27.62
CA GLY A 90 6.32 27.34 -27.43
C GLY A 90 5.84 26.37 -28.51
N GLN A 91 6.08 25.09 -28.27
CA GLN A 91 5.64 24.02 -29.14
C GLN A 91 5.16 22.81 -28.34
N MET A 92 4.14 22.12 -28.86
CA MET A 92 3.67 20.85 -28.34
C MET A 92 3.71 19.79 -29.44
N LEU A 93 4.50 18.74 -29.20
CA LEU A 93 4.45 17.50 -29.96
C LEU A 93 3.49 16.54 -29.23
N ILE A 94 2.41 16.17 -29.90
CA ILE A 94 1.32 15.38 -29.32
C ILE A 94 1.19 14.09 -30.09
N LEU A 95 1.31 12.95 -29.42
CA LEU A 95 0.98 11.62 -29.95
C LEU A 95 -0.39 11.16 -29.40
N PRO A 96 -1.46 11.22 -30.21
CA PRO A 96 -2.76 10.70 -29.80
C PRO A 96 -2.76 9.16 -29.72
N PRO A 97 -3.58 8.57 -28.84
CA PRO A 97 -3.53 7.13 -28.52
C PRO A 97 -3.93 6.17 -29.65
N GLU A 98 -4.63 6.66 -30.68
CA GLU A 98 -5.14 5.88 -31.82
C GLU A 98 -4.53 6.31 -33.17
N LYS A 99 -3.64 7.32 -33.19
CA LYS A 99 -2.98 7.76 -34.43
C LYS A 99 -1.62 7.10 -34.60
N GLU A 100 -1.26 6.81 -35.84
CA GLU A 100 0.07 6.30 -36.19
C GLU A 100 1.15 7.40 -36.10
N GLU A 101 0.77 8.67 -36.34
CA GLU A 101 1.72 9.80 -36.38
C GLU A 101 1.32 10.95 -35.43
N PRO A 102 2.30 11.57 -34.75
CA PRO A 102 2.07 12.72 -33.88
C PRO A 102 1.87 14.02 -34.67
N VAL A 103 1.31 15.02 -34.00
CA VAL A 103 1.08 16.38 -34.52
C VAL A 103 1.92 17.39 -33.76
N VAL A 104 2.44 18.40 -34.46
CA VAL A 104 3.14 19.54 -33.85
C VAL A 104 2.27 20.78 -33.93
N TYR A 105 2.11 21.46 -32.80
CA TYR A 105 1.58 22.82 -32.73
C TYR A 105 2.71 23.77 -32.40
N ASP A 106 2.98 24.73 -33.29
CA ASP A 106 3.97 25.79 -33.10
C ASP A 106 3.28 27.13 -32.83
N TYR A 107 3.25 27.49 -31.55
CA TYR A 107 2.70 28.73 -31.04
C TYR A 107 3.81 29.68 -30.56
N ARG A 108 5.00 29.62 -31.18
CA ARG A 108 6.05 30.62 -30.95
C ARG A 108 5.65 31.99 -31.42
N ALA A 109 6.35 32.98 -30.86
CA ALA A 109 6.26 34.32 -31.35
C ALA A 109 6.71 34.43 -32.82
N SER A 110 5.92 35.16 -33.60
CA SER A 110 6.21 35.45 -35.01
C SER A 110 6.83 36.85 -35.16
N ALA A 111 7.61 37.03 -36.22
CA ALA A 111 8.19 38.31 -36.58
C ALA A 111 7.11 39.34 -36.88
N THR A 112 7.36 40.57 -36.44
CA THR A 112 6.53 41.74 -36.74
C THR A 112 6.79 42.22 -38.17
N SER A 113 5.99 43.16 -38.65
CA SER A 113 6.16 43.87 -39.91
C SER A 113 7.20 45.00 -39.84
N ASP A 114 7.78 45.25 -38.66
CA ASP A 114 8.82 46.25 -38.46
C ASP A 114 10.18 45.76 -38.99
N GLU A 115 10.75 46.52 -39.92
CA GLU A 115 12.05 46.23 -40.53
C GLU A 115 13.24 46.50 -39.56
N GLU A 116 13.02 47.18 -38.43
CA GLU A 116 13.99 47.41 -37.34
C GLU A 116 14.03 46.24 -36.32
N TRP A 117 13.78 45.01 -36.79
CA TRP A 117 13.67 43.79 -35.98
C TRP A 117 14.87 43.50 -35.07
N ASN A 118 16.06 43.99 -35.42
CA ASN A 118 17.30 43.81 -34.68
C ASN A 118 17.48 44.81 -33.51
N GLU A 119 16.79 45.96 -33.54
CA GLU A 119 16.80 46.94 -32.45
C GLU A 119 15.69 46.66 -31.43
N GLN A 120 14.58 46.07 -31.89
CA GLN A 120 13.35 45.93 -31.12
C GLN A 120 13.16 44.54 -30.45
N SER A 121 13.84 43.51 -30.95
CA SER A 121 13.97 42.13 -30.41
C SER A 121 12.70 41.32 -30.08
N THR A 122 11.52 41.93 -30.03
CA THR A 122 10.25 41.31 -29.62
C THR A 122 9.45 40.79 -30.83
N GLY A 123 8.93 39.56 -30.71
CA GLY A 123 7.93 39.01 -31.64
C GLY A 123 6.52 38.99 -31.04
N VAL A 124 5.51 38.80 -31.88
CA VAL A 124 4.09 38.74 -31.48
C VAL A 124 3.83 37.51 -30.59
N PRO A 125 3.45 37.63 -29.31
CA PRO A 125 3.30 36.50 -28.40
C PRO A 125 2.22 35.50 -28.84
N GLY A 126 2.53 34.20 -28.76
CA GLY A 126 1.69 33.13 -29.27
C GLY A 126 1.07 32.20 -28.22
N GLN A 127 1.60 32.17 -26.99
CA GLN A 127 1.22 31.14 -26.00
C GLN A 127 -0.29 31.11 -25.71
N VAL A 128 -0.92 32.26 -25.48
CA VAL A 128 -2.36 32.32 -25.14
C VAL A 128 -3.23 31.80 -26.29
N ARG A 129 -2.90 32.15 -27.54
CA ARG A 129 -3.62 31.64 -28.72
C ARG A 129 -3.36 30.15 -28.94
N GLY A 130 -2.09 29.73 -28.83
CA GLY A 130 -1.63 28.35 -28.95
C GLY A 130 -2.38 27.40 -28.04
N LEU A 131 -2.34 27.67 -26.74
CA LEU A 131 -2.99 26.83 -25.74
C LEU A 131 -4.52 26.78 -25.94
N ALA A 132 -5.15 27.88 -26.39
CA ALA A 132 -6.57 27.89 -26.67
C ALA A 132 -6.94 27.08 -27.92
N GLU A 133 -6.16 27.16 -29.00
CA GLU A 133 -6.41 26.38 -30.21
C GLU A 133 -6.19 24.87 -29.97
N ILE A 134 -5.11 24.50 -29.26
CA ILE A 134 -4.83 23.12 -28.86
C ILE A 134 -5.96 22.58 -27.97
N HIS A 135 -6.48 23.41 -27.07
CA HIS A 135 -7.62 23.08 -26.21
C HIS A 135 -8.91 22.87 -27.02
N GLU A 136 -9.19 23.73 -28.00
CA GLU A 136 -10.34 23.57 -28.90
C GLU A 136 -10.27 22.27 -29.70
N ASP A 137 -9.06 21.87 -30.12
CA ASP A 137 -8.83 20.68 -30.93
C ASP A 137 -8.89 19.37 -30.11
N LEU A 138 -8.28 19.35 -28.93
CA LEU A 138 -8.00 18.12 -28.18
C LEU A 138 -8.40 18.18 -26.70
N GLY A 139 -8.78 19.32 -26.15
CA GLY A 139 -9.11 19.47 -24.73
C GLY A 139 -10.45 18.83 -24.34
N LEU A 140 -10.56 18.39 -23.08
CA LEU A 140 -11.79 17.83 -22.51
C LEU A 140 -12.30 18.65 -21.32
N THR A 141 -11.40 19.26 -20.58
CA THR A 141 -11.68 19.99 -19.34
C THR A 141 -11.91 21.47 -19.65
N PRO A 142 -12.91 22.17 -19.10
CA PRO A 142 -13.09 23.60 -19.39
C PRO A 142 -11.84 24.42 -19.07
N MET A 143 -11.39 25.26 -20.01
CA MET A 143 -10.16 26.08 -19.91
C MET A 143 -10.06 26.86 -18.59
N GLU A 144 -11.19 27.31 -18.04
CA GLU A 144 -11.24 28.00 -16.75
C GLU A 144 -10.61 27.18 -15.60
N HIS A 145 -10.82 25.86 -15.59
CA HIS A 145 -10.27 24.96 -14.58
C HIS A 145 -8.77 24.74 -14.79
N LEU A 146 -8.29 24.80 -16.04
CA LEU A 146 -6.87 24.61 -16.38
C LEU A 146 -6.02 25.83 -15.99
N ILE A 147 -6.59 27.04 -16.05
CA ILE A 147 -5.91 28.29 -15.66
C ILE A 147 -5.99 28.55 -14.14
N SER A 148 -6.98 27.98 -13.45
CA SER A 148 -7.24 28.22 -12.03
C SER A 148 -6.03 28.01 -11.10
N PRO A 149 -5.21 26.94 -11.26
CA PRO A 149 -4.03 26.73 -10.44
C PRO A 149 -3.01 27.86 -10.58
N ALA A 150 -2.79 28.36 -11.80
CA ALA A 150 -1.86 29.46 -12.07
C ALA A 150 -2.34 30.78 -11.45
N VAL A 151 -3.64 31.10 -11.57
CA VAL A 151 -4.25 32.28 -10.90
C VAL A 151 -4.04 32.21 -9.40
N THR A 152 -4.33 31.05 -8.80
CA THR A 152 -4.20 30.84 -7.35
C THR A 152 -2.76 31.01 -6.89
N LEU A 153 -1.79 30.42 -7.60
CA LEU A 153 -0.37 30.55 -7.27
C LEU A 153 0.13 32.00 -7.42
N ALA A 154 -0.35 32.73 -8.43
CA ALA A 154 0.00 34.14 -8.62
C ALA A 154 -0.59 35.03 -7.50
N GLU A 155 -1.82 34.78 -7.06
CA GLU A 155 -2.50 35.56 -6.02
C GLU A 155 -2.04 35.21 -4.59
N GLU A 156 -2.06 33.94 -4.24
CA GLU A 156 -1.72 33.45 -2.91
C GLU A 156 -0.21 33.42 -2.68
N GLY A 157 0.56 33.21 -3.75
CA GLY A 157 2.01 33.16 -3.77
C GLY A 157 2.58 31.76 -3.57
N PHE A 158 3.84 31.59 -3.95
CA PHE A 158 4.60 30.35 -3.82
C PHE A 158 5.99 30.61 -3.20
N GLU A 159 6.64 29.55 -2.73
CA GLU A 159 7.98 29.63 -2.15
C GLU A 159 9.03 29.81 -3.24
N VAL A 160 9.87 30.83 -3.12
CA VAL A 160 10.98 31.09 -4.04
C VAL A 160 12.06 30.02 -3.85
N ASP A 161 12.40 29.31 -4.92
CA ASP A 161 13.50 28.36 -4.91
C ASP A 161 14.85 29.03 -5.22
N TYR A 162 15.94 28.26 -5.08
CA TYR A 162 17.28 28.78 -5.36
C TYR A 162 17.46 29.15 -6.84
N LEU A 163 16.81 28.43 -7.76
CA LEU A 163 16.98 28.65 -9.19
C LEU A 163 16.34 29.98 -9.61
N LEU A 164 15.10 30.25 -9.20
CA LEU A 164 14.44 31.53 -9.44
C LEU A 164 15.24 32.71 -8.87
N TRP A 165 15.75 32.59 -7.64
CA TRP A 165 16.62 33.59 -7.04
C TRP A 165 17.90 33.82 -7.87
N GLU A 166 18.59 32.74 -8.26
CA GLU A 166 19.84 32.81 -9.04
C GLU A 166 19.59 33.52 -10.38
N ARG A 167 18.48 33.17 -11.06
CA ARG A 167 18.11 33.79 -12.34
C ARG A 167 17.78 35.27 -12.18
N LEU A 168 17.02 35.65 -11.15
CA LEU A 168 16.71 37.04 -10.86
C LEU A 168 17.97 37.87 -10.54
N GLU A 169 18.87 37.35 -9.72
CA GLU A 169 20.16 38.00 -9.42
C GLU A 169 21.02 38.19 -10.69
N ALA A 170 21.09 37.17 -11.54
CA ALA A 170 21.82 37.24 -12.81
C ALA A 170 21.20 38.25 -13.79
N ALA A 171 19.87 38.35 -13.83
CA ALA A 171 19.13 39.24 -14.72
C ALA A 171 19.02 40.68 -14.21
N LYS A 172 19.27 40.92 -12.91
CA LYS A 172 19.16 42.22 -12.25
C LYS A 172 19.71 43.43 -13.03
N PRO A 173 20.85 43.36 -13.75
CA PRO A 173 21.39 44.51 -14.50
C PRO A 173 20.52 44.99 -15.67
N ARG A 174 19.62 44.15 -16.19
CA ARG A 174 18.75 44.46 -17.34
C ARG A 174 17.25 44.56 -16.99
N LEU A 175 16.87 44.17 -15.78
CA LEU A 175 15.48 44.22 -15.33
C LEU A 175 15.14 45.60 -14.72
N PRO A 176 13.89 46.06 -14.83
CA PRO A 176 13.44 47.31 -14.21
C PRO A 176 13.22 47.13 -12.71
N VAL A 177 14.31 46.98 -11.96
CA VAL A 177 14.33 46.63 -10.52
C VAL A 177 13.42 47.53 -9.67
N GLU A 178 13.36 48.83 -9.96
CA GLU A 178 12.53 49.79 -9.19
C GLU A 178 11.02 49.63 -9.45
N GLU A 179 10.64 49.03 -10.59
CA GLU A 179 9.25 48.82 -11.02
C GLU A 179 8.73 47.41 -10.66
N LEU A 180 9.61 46.54 -10.17
CA LEU A 180 9.32 45.15 -9.81
C LEU A 180 9.49 44.88 -8.31
N PRO A 181 8.76 45.56 -7.40
CA PRO A 181 8.98 45.47 -5.96
C PRO A 181 8.64 44.09 -5.37
N HIS A 182 7.91 43.23 -6.09
CA HIS A 182 7.58 41.87 -5.68
C HIS A 182 8.75 40.89 -5.93
N PHE A 183 9.53 41.08 -7.01
CA PHE A 183 10.78 40.36 -7.25
C PHE A 183 11.97 40.99 -6.54
N PHE A 184 11.95 42.32 -6.35
CA PHE A 184 13.05 43.08 -5.77
C PHE A 184 12.63 43.95 -4.56
N PRO A 185 12.22 43.36 -3.42
CA PRO A 185 11.87 44.11 -2.22
C PRO A 185 13.01 45.04 -1.78
N ASN A 186 12.77 46.35 -1.76
CA ASN A 186 13.77 47.39 -1.49
C ASN A 186 14.99 47.37 -2.44
N GLY A 187 14.81 46.91 -3.68
CA GLY A 187 15.88 46.80 -4.69
C GLY A 187 16.84 45.62 -4.48
N GLN A 188 16.54 44.73 -3.54
CA GLN A 188 17.24 43.47 -3.33
C GLN A 188 16.39 42.33 -3.86
N THR A 189 17.00 41.32 -4.47
CA THR A 189 16.25 40.16 -4.99
C THR A 189 15.61 39.39 -3.84
N ILE A 190 14.38 38.93 -4.07
CA ILE A 190 13.64 38.09 -3.13
C ILE A 190 14.42 36.80 -2.83
N GLU A 191 14.57 36.44 -1.55
CA GLU A 191 15.47 35.36 -1.13
C GLU A 191 14.80 33.97 -1.21
N PRO A 192 15.57 32.88 -1.36
CA PRO A 192 15.02 31.53 -1.30
C PRO A 192 14.29 31.26 0.03
N GLY A 193 13.10 30.67 -0.05
CA GLY A 193 12.22 30.43 1.09
C GLY A 193 11.24 31.57 1.39
N ASP A 194 11.40 32.74 0.78
CA ASP A 194 10.38 33.81 0.83
C ASP A 194 9.18 33.45 -0.05
N SER A 195 8.03 34.07 0.23
CA SER A 195 6.82 33.91 -0.58
C SER A 195 6.71 35.01 -1.64
N LEU A 196 6.74 34.62 -2.92
CA LEU A 196 6.53 35.50 -4.05
C LEU A 196 5.05 35.55 -4.44
N LYS A 197 4.48 36.75 -4.47
CA LYS A 197 3.11 37.02 -4.96
C LYS A 197 3.17 37.91 -6.19
N GLN A 198 2.35 37.60 -7.19
CA GLN A 198 2.29 38.29 -8.48
C GLN A 198 0.85 38.76 -8.76
N PRO A 199 0.33 39.75 -8.02
CA PRO A 199 -1.08 40.14 -8.09
C PRO A 199 -1.48 40.69 -9.47
N GLU A 200 -0.59 41.40 -10.17
CA GLU A 200 -0.86 41.89 -11.53
C GLU A 200 -0.96 40.73 -12.53
N LEU A 201 -0.12 39.70 -12.39
CA LEU A 201 -0.21 38.49 -13.20
C LEU A 201 -1.50 37.73 -12.90
N ALA A 202 -1.92 37.65 -11.63
CA ALA A 202 -3.17 37.02 -11.24
C ALA A 202 -4.37 37.71 -11.92
N GLU A 203 -4.43 39.05 -11.93
CA GLU A 203 -5.47 39.81 -12.64
C GLU A 203 -5.47 39.51 -14.15
N THR A 204 -4.30 39.47 -14.78
CA THR A 204 -4.14 39.13 -16.20
C THR A 204 -4.60 37.71 -16.50
N LEU A 205 -4.18 36.73 -15.71
CA LEU A 205 -4.59 35.33 -15.88
C LEU A 205 -6.09 35.14 -15.62
N SER A 206 -6.67 35.84 -14.65
CA SER A 206 -8.13 35.84 -14.43
C SER A 206 -8.90 36.44 -15.61
N ALA A 207 -8.39 37.52 -16.23
CA ALA A 207 -9.02 38.07 -17.42
C ALA A 207 -8.98 37.09 -18.61
N ILE A 208 -7.87 36.36 -18.81
CA ILE A 208 -7.75 35.30 -19.81
C ILE A 208 -8.67 34.13 -19.47
N GLN A 209 -8.78 33.75 -18.20
CA GLN A 209 -9.67 32.71 -17.71
C GLN A 209 -11.15 33.01 -18.03
N GLU A 210 -11.58 34.27 -17.85
CA GLU A 210 -12.97 34.68 -18.05
C GLU A 210 -13.34 34.94 -19.51
N MET A 211 -12.44 35.56 -20.29
CA MET A 211 -12.73 36.05 -21.64
C MET A 211 -12.00 35.29 -22.75
N GLY A 212 -11.18 34.30 -22.39
CA GLY A 212 -10.34 33.54 -23.31
C GLY A 212 -9.26 34.41 -23.98
N PRO A 213 -8.73 33.98 -25.15
CA PRO A 213 -7.69 34.70 -25.87
C PRO A 213 -8.04 36.15 -26.20
N ARG A 214 -9.33 36.48 -26.31
CA ARG A 214 -9.79 37.84 -26.58
C ARG A 214 -9.30 38.84 -25.52
N ALA A 215 -9.12 38.42 -24.27
CA ALA A 215 -8.56 39.26 -23.22
C ALA A 215 -7.17 39.81 -23.60
N PHE A 216 -6.33 38.94 -24.16
CA PHE A 216 -4.95 39.22 -24.53
C PHE A 216 -4.86 39.98 -25.86
N TYR A 217 -5.53 39.50 -26.90
CA TYR A 217 -5.34 40.00 -28.27
C TYR A 217 -6.25 41.17 -28.66
N ALA A 218 -7.37 41.40 -27.95
CA ALA A 218 -8.35 42.44 -28.27
C ALA A 218 -8.96 43.11 -27.02
N GLY A 219 -8.28 43.00 -25.88
CA GLY A 219 -8.70 43.55 -24.59
C GLY A 219 -7.64 44.48 -24.00
N GLU A 220 -7.81 44.84 -22.73
CA GLU A 220 -6.93 45.79 -22.02
C GLU A 220 -5.48 45.30 -21.95
N ILE A 221 -5.25 43.98 -21.90
CA ILE A 221 -3.91 43.40 -21.90
C ILE A 221 -3.18 43.73 -23.22
N GLY A 222 -3.85 43.58 -24.37
CA GLY A 222 -3.30 43.92 -25.68
C GLY A 222 -3.03 45.41 -25.85
N GLU A 223 -3.91 46.27 -25.31
CA GLU A 223 -3.67 47.72 -25.29
C GLU A 223 -2.43 48.08 -24.46
N LYS A 224 -2.22 47.45 -23.31
CA LYS A 224 -1.01 47.63 -22.49
C LYS A 224 0.24 47.05 -23.14
N PHE A 225 0.12 45.91 -23.82
CA PHE A 225 1.21 45.29 -24.56
C PHE A 225 1.69 46.20 -25.69
N THR A 226 0.78 46.66 -26.57
CA THR A 226 1.11 47.56 -27.68
C THR A 226 1.58 48.95 -27.20
N ALA A 227 1.22 49.38 -25.98
CA ALA A 227 1.79 50.57 -25.37
C ALA A 227 3.24 50.38 -24.89
N ALA A 228 3.60 49.19 -24.42
CA ALA A 228 4.97 48.83 -24.06
C ALA A 228 5.83 48.57 -25.31
N VAL A 229 5.22 48.00 -26.34
CA VAL A 229 5.85 47.54 -27.59
C VAL A 229 5.21 48.25 -28.79
N PRO A 230 5.46 49.57 -28.99
CA PRO A 230 4.70 50.42 -29.91
C PRO A 230 4.89 50.13 -31.41
N TYR A 231 5.85 49.28 -31.74
CA TYR A 231 6.12 48.78 -33.09
C TYR A 231 5.32 47.54 -33.46
N ILE A 232 4.62 46.93 -32.50
CA ILE A 232 3.56 45.94 -32.75
C ILE A 232 2.24 46.65 -32.57
N ASP A 233 1.47 46.79 -33.65
CA ASP A 233 0.15 47.39 -33.56
C ASP A 233 -0.94 46.39 -33.15
N ALA A 234 -2.11 46.90 -32.79
CA ALA A 234 -3.22 46.07 -32.32
C ALA A 234 -3.79 45.15 -33.43
N GLU A 235 -3.64 45.53 -34.70
CA GLU A 235 -4.13 44.75 -35.84
C GLU A 235 -3.20 43.55 -36.07
N GLU A 236 -1.90 43.77 -35.99
CA GLU A 236 -0.85 42.75 -36.04
C GLU A 236 -0.93 41.78 -34.86
N LEU A 237 -1.06 42.28 -33.62
CA LEU A 237 -1.27 41.44 -32.44
C LEU A 237 -2.51 40.55 -32.62
N ALA A 238 -3.64 41.11 -33.06
CA ALA A 238 -4.88 40.37 -33.25
C ALA A 238 -4.86 39.37 -34.43
N ALA A 239 -3.92 39.53 -35.37
CA ALA A 239 -3.77 38.69 -36.55
C ALA A 239 -2.91 37.43 -36.32
N TYR A 240 -2.38 37.22 -35.11
CA TYR A 240 -1.55 36.05 -34.81
C TYR A 240 -2.29 34.72 -35.03
N GLU A 241 -1.61 33.78 -35.70
CA GLU A 241 -2.09 32.43 -36.00
C GLU A 241 -1.08 31.36 -35.54
N VAL A 242 -1.60 30.23 -35.05
CA VAL A 242 -0.82 29.07 -34.62
C VAL A 242 -0.53 28.21 -35.86
N GLU A 243 0.68 27.67 -35.95
CA GLU A 243 1.03 26.75 -37.04
C GLU A 243 0.87 25.30 -36.59
N ARG A 244 0.27 24.48 -37.45
CA ARG A 244 0.09 23.05 -37.24
C ARG A 244 0.86 22.28 -38.32
N THR A 245 1.88 21.55 -37.91
CA THR A 245 2.80 20.85 -38.83
C THR A 245 2.89 19.36 -38.52
N GLU A 246 3.38 18.58 -39.49
CA GLU A 246 3.75 17.19 -39.29
C GLU A 246 5.09 17.12 -38.55
N ALA A 247 5.26 16.10 -37.71
CA ALA A 247 6.53 15.87 -37.00
C ALA A 247 7.61 15.39 -37.98
N VAL A 248 8.86 15.78 -37.75
CA VAL A 248 9.99 15.11 -38.41
C VAL A 248 10.11 13.70 -37.85
N LYS A 249 10.37 12.72 -38.72
CA LYS A 249 10.50 11.31 -38.34
C LYS A 249 11.85 10.74 -38.74
N GLY A 250 12.40 9.88 -37.90
CA GLY A 250 13.54 9.01 -38.22
C GLY A 250 13.19 7.58 -37.84
N GLU A 251 13.33 6.67 -38.80
CA GLU A 251 13.16 5.24 -38.57
C GLU A 251 14.49 4.67 -38.05
N LEU A 252 14.50 4.19 -36.81
CA LEU A 252 15.61 3.48 -36.18
C LEU A 252 15.34 1.97 -36.23
N GLU A 253 16.34 1.14 -35.96
CA GLU A 253 16.22 -0.33 -36.07
C GLU A 253 15.06 -0.90 -35.23
N ASN A 254 14.85 -0.35 -34.02
CA ASN A 254 13.89 -0.86 -33.03
C ASN A 254 12.65 0.03 -32.84
N GLY A 255 12.50 1.12 -33.58
CA GLY A 255 11.36 2.03 -33.42
C GLY A 255 11.49 3.32 -34.22
N THR A 256 10.50 4.21 -34.06
CA THR A 256 10.45 5.48 -34.79
C THR A 256 10.62 6.64 -33.82
N LEU A 257 11.53 7.56 -34.15
CA LEU A 257 11.75 8.79 -33.41
C LEU A 257 11.03 9.96 -34.09
N TYR A 258 10.16 10.64 -33.35
CA TYR A 258 9.44 11.82 -33.81
C TYR A 258 9.93 13.05 -33.05
N SER A 259 10.13 14.17 -33.76
CA SER A 259 10.47 15.44 -33.14
C SER A 259 9.81 16.61 -33.87
N ALA A 260 9.93 17.83 -33.35
CA ALA A 260 9.35 19.00 -33.97
C ALA A 260 10.03 19.38 -35.30
N SER A 261 9.24 19.78 -36.30
CA SER A 261 9.72 20.08 -37.65
C SER A 261 10.35 21.48 -37.77
N ALA A 262 10.96 21.78 -38.92
CA ALA A 262 11.56 23.08 -39.19
C ALA A 262 10.57 24.24 -38.95
N PRO A 263 10.99 25.39 -38.40
CA PRO A 263 12.38 25.82 -38.14
C PRO A 263 12.97 25.39 -36.77
N LEU A 264 12.46 24.33 -36.16
CA LEU A 264 12.95 23.80 -34.87
C LEU A 264 14.12 22.82 -35.05
N ALA A 265 14.80 22.48 -33.95
CA ALA A 265 15.97 21.60 -33.97
C ALA A 265 15.63 20.10 -33.88
N GLY A 266 14.36 19.71 -33.99
CA GLY A 266 13.98 18.30 -34.03
C GLY A 266 14.63 17.54 -35.18
N VAL A 267 14.84 18.20 -36.34
CA VAL A 267 15.61 17.64 -37.46
C VAL A 267 17.03 17.27 -37.03
N SER A 268 17.69 18.10 -36.23
CA SER A 268 19.03 17.82 -35.70
C SER A 268 19.04 16.66 -34.71
N VAL A 269 18.02 16.51 -33.86
CA VAL A 269 17.90 15.37 -32.95
C VAL A 269 17.74 14.06 -33.73
N VAL A 270 16.84 14.05 -34.72
CA VAL A 270 16.60 12.89 -35.58
C VAL A 270 17.85 12.52 -36.36
N GLN A 271 18.50 13.48 -37.03
CA GLN A 271 19.76 13.24 -37.74
C GLN A 271 20.86 12.70 -36.81
N SER A 272 20.96 13.23 -35.59
CA SER A 272 21.97 12.78 -34.62
C SER A 272 21.76 11.32 -34.23
N MET A 273 20.51 10.88 -34.06
CA MET A 273 20.18 9.49 -33.73
C MET A 273 20.38 8.53 -34.91
N LEU A 274 20.00 8.95 -36.13
CA LEU A 274 20.26 8.17 -37.35
C LEU A 274 21.77 8.02 -37.62
N LEU A 275 22.55 9.08 -37.41
CA LEU A 275 24.01 9.02 -37.49
C LEU A 275 24.60 8.14 -36.38
N ALA A 276 24.10 8.22 -35.15
CA ALA A 276 24.58 7.36 -34.07
C ALA A 276 24.38 5.87 -34.41
N GLU A 277 23.25 5.52 -35.01
CA GLU A 277 22.98 4.16 -35.51
C GLU A 277 23.93 3.76 -36.64
N GLU A 278 24.06 4.58 -37.69
CA GLU A 278 24.96 4.30 -38.83
C GLU A 278 26.44 4.18 -38.39
N MET A 279 26.82 4.91 -37.34
CA MET A 279 28.16 4.85 -36.72
C MET A 279 28.34 3.70 -35.73
N ASN A 280 27.34 2.84 -35.55
CA ASN A 280 27.31 1.71 -34.61
C ASN A 280 27.62 2.13 -33.17
N ILE A 281 26.93 3.17 -32.67
CA ILE A 281 27.21 3.75 -31.35
C ILE A 281 27.18 2.71 -30.22
N GLU A 282 26.38 1.63 -30.34
CA GLU A 282 26.32 0.51 -29.38
C GLU A 282 27.71 -0.07 -29.06
N GLU A 283 28.63 -0.15 -30.04
CA GLU A 283 29.99 -0.69 -29.85
C GLU A 283 30.83 0.15 -28.86
N THR A 284 30.43 1.41 -28.63
CA THR A 284 31.13 2.33 -27.71
C THR A 284 30.71 2.20 -26.25
N LYS A 285 29.75 1.33 -25.91
CA LYS A 285 29.20 1.15 -24.56
C LYS A 285 30.26 0.99 -23.46
N ASP A 286 31.31 0.21 -23.75
CA ASP A 286 32.40 -0.07 -22.81
C ASP A 286 33.61 0.88 -22.99
N ASN A 287 33.50 1.91 -23.83
CA ASN A 287 34.54 2.87 -24.16
C ASN A 287 34.01 4.31 -24.17
N GLU A 288 33.91 4.90 -22.98
CA GLU A 288 33.37 6.26 -22.78
C GLU A 288 34.07 7.34 -23.63
N PHE A 289 35.39 7.22 -23.86
CA PHE A 289 36.10 8.17 -24.73
C PHE A 289 35.59 8.12 -26.17
N GLU A 290 35.38 6.91 -26.71
CA GLU A 290 34.90 6.72 -28.08
C GLU A 290 33.45 7.20 -28.23
N PHE A 291 32.60 6.97 -27.22
CA PHE A 291 31.27 7.55 -27.13
C PHE A 291 31.32 9.09 -27.18
N VAL A 292 32.17 9.70 -26.34
CA VAL A 292 32.37 11.17 -26.32
C VAL A 292 32.82 11.69 -27.68
N HIS A 293 33.80 11.02 -28.29
CA HIS A 293 34.35 11.41 -29.58
C HIS A 293 33.30 11.36 -30.70
N ILE A 294 32.61 10.22 -30.87
CA ILE A 294 31.63 10.04 -31.94
C ILE A 294 30.45 11.01 -31.77
N MET A 295 29.90 11.13 -30.56
CA MET A 295 28.76 12.03 -30.31
C MET A 295 29.12 13.51 -30.52
N ASN A 296 30.35 13.91 -30.17
CA ASN A 296 30.82 15.26 -30.42
C ASN A 296 30.97 15.55 -31.93
N GLU A 297 31.51 14.62 -32.70
CA GLU A 297 31.64 14.76 -34.15
C GLU A 297 30.28 14.77 -34.86
N ILE A 298 29.33 13.93 -34.42
CA ILE A 298 27.93 13.98 -34.87
C ILE A 298 27.34 15.37 -34.61
N SER A 299 27.50 15.90 -33.40
CA SER A 299 26.98 17.22 -33.01
C SER A 299 27.50 18.34 -33.92
N LYS A 300 28.77 18.32 -34.31
CA LYS A 300 29.35 19.31 -35.24
C LYS A 300 28.70 19.25 -36.62
N ILE A 301 28.53 18.05 -37.17
CA ILE A 301 27.95 17.87 -38.50
C ILE A 301 26.47 18.27 -38.51
N THR A 302 25.68 17.83 -37.53
CA THR A 302 24.24 18.15 -37.49
C THR A 302 23.98 19.63 -37.19
N LYS A 303 24.83 20.29 -36.39
CA LYS A 303 24.83 21.75 -36.22
C LYS A 303 25.05 22.46 -37.56
N ASN A 304 26.05 22.03 -38.33
CA ASN A 304 26.35 22.62 -39.64
C ASN A 304 25.22 22.44 -40.66
N GLU A 305 24.57 21.28 -40.68
CA GLU A 305 23.40 21.03 -41.53
C GLU A 305 22.22 21.93 -41.14
N ARG A 306 21.94 22.04 -39.83
CA ARG A 306 20.90 22.95 -39.32
C ARG A 306 21.14 24.38 -39.77
N ILE A 307 22.36 24.90 -39.58
CA ILE A 307 22.69 26.29 -39.90
C ILE A 307 22.46 26.59 -41.38
N LYS A 308 22.86 25.69 -42.27
CA LYS A 308 22.78 25.89 -43.73
C LYS A 308 21.38 25.70 -44.31
N LYS A 309 20.62 24.74 -43.79
CA LYS A 309 19.44 24.20 -44.49
C LYS A 309 18.13 24.37 -43.74
N VAL A 310 18.14 24.57 -42.41
CA VAL A 310 16.90 24.63 -41.62
C VAL A 310 16.45 26.08 -41.45
N GLY A 311 15.27 26.41 -41.96
CA GLY A 311 14.58 27.69 -41.81
C GLY A 311 13.07 27.49 -41.77
N ASP A 312 12.32 28.57 -41.69
CA ASP A 312 10.85 28.51 -41.67
C ASP A 312 10.35 27.97 -43.03
N PRO A 313 9.63 26.83 -43.10
CA PRO A 313 9.21 26.22 -44.35
C PRO A 313 8.32 27.10 -45.24
N GLU A 314 7.61 28.09 -44.67
CA GLU A 314 6.82 29.02 -45.47
C GLU A 314 7.69 30.06 -46.21
N PHE A 315 8.96 30.20 -45.80
CA PHE A 315 9.89 31.22 -46.30
C PHE A 315 11.20 30.67 -46.86
N ALA A 316 11.55 29.42 -46.56
CA ALA A 316 12.76 28.75 -46.99
C ALA A 316 12.44 27.35 -47.55
N ASP A 317 13.19 26.95 -48.57
CA ASP A 317 13.07 25.61 -49.17
C ASP A 317 13.78 24.58 -48.28
N VAL A 318 13.01 23.88 -47.44
CA VAL A 318 13.51 22.89 -46.49
C VAL A 318 12.89 21.53 -46.79
N ASP A 319 13.67 20.65 -47.43
CA ASP A 319 13.27 19.26 -47.66
C ASP A 319 13.67 18.40 -46.45
N VAL A 320 12.75 18.28 -45.49
CA VAL A 320 12.98 17.50 -44.26
C VAL A 320 13.17 16.02 -44.56
N ASP A 321 12.45 15.46 -45.55
CA ASP A 321 12.55 14.06 -45.94
C ASP A 321 13.92 13.73 -46.54
N GLU A 322 14.50 14.63 -47.35
CA GLU A 322 15.87 14.50 -47.84
C GLU A 322 16.87 14.50 -46.67
N LEU A 323 16.72 15.44 -45.73
CA LEU A 323 17.62 15.60 -44.59
C LEU A 323 17.66 14.40 -43.63
N THR A 324 16.58 13.62 -43.56
CA THR A 324 16.50 12.42 -42.72
C THR A 324 16.56 11.12 -43.53
N SER A 325 16.89 11.18 -44.82
CA SER A 325 16.98 9.99 -45.69
C SER A 325 18.26 9.18 -45.46
N ASP A 326 18.19 7.86 -45.59
CA ASP A 326 19.34 6.95 -45.47
C ASP A 326 20.53 7.35 -46.36
N GLU A 327 20.27 7.86 -47.56
CA GLU A 327 21.30 8.27 -48.51
C GLU A 327 22.06 9.49 -47.97
N HIS A 328 21.34 10.49 -47.47
CA HIS A 328 21.92 11.69 -46.88
C HIS A 328 22.67 11.39 -45.58
N ILE A 329 22.10 10.56 -44.70
CA ILE A 329 22.75 10.15 -43.44
C ILE A 329 24.07 9.41 -43.72
N LYS A 330 24.14 8.54 -44.73
CA LYS A 330 25.39 7.87 -45.14
C LYS A 330 26.42 8.84 -45.70
N GLU A 331 26.00 9.85 -46.45
CA GLU A 331 26.89 10.92 -46.90
C GLU A 331 27.49 11.67 -45.71
N LEU A 332 26.66 12.06 -44.73
CA LEU A 332 27.12 12.73 -43.51
C LEU A 332 28.02 11.84 -42.66
N ALA A 333 27.68 10.56 -42.46
CA ALA A 333 28.50 9.60 -41.72
C ALA A 333 29.90 9.45 -42.32
N SER A 334 30.03 9.50 -43.64
CA SER A 334 31.33 9.42 -44.33
C SER A 334 32.27 10.60 -44.05
N GLN A 335 31.74 11.70 -43.50
CA GLN A 335 32.50 12.91 -43.13
C GLN A 335 32.95 12.88 -41.66
N ILE A 336 32.44 11.94 -40.84
CA ILE A 336 32.80 11.82 -39.42
C ILE A 336 34.22 11.27 -39.31
N SER A 337 35.07 11.99 -38.57
CA SER A 337 36.41 11.52 -38.23
C SER A 337 36.32 10.51 -37.08
N LEU A 338 36.84 9.30 -37.27
CA LEU A 338 36.83 8.24 -36.24
C LEU A 338 37.98 8.33 -35.23
N SER A 339 39.05 9.06 -35.55
CA SER A 339 40.31 8.95 -34.79
C SER A 339 40.88 10.26 -34.28
N GLU A 340 40.54 11.39 -34.90
CA GLU A 340 41.06 12.72 -34.53
C GLU A 340 39.91 13.73 -34.48
N PRO A 341 39.91 14.70 -33.55
CA PRO A 341 38.92 15.77 -33.53
C PRO A 341 38.93 16.54 -34.86
N SER A 342 37.78 16.70 -35.51
CA SER A 342 37.68 17.63 -36.64
C SER A 342 37.71 19.07 -36.15
N GLU A 343 38.25 20.00 -36.95
CA GLU A 343 38.07 21.43 -36.71
C GLU A 343 36.59 21.79 -36.95
N GLU A 344 36.00 22.59 -36.07
CA GLU A 344 34.65 23.09 -36.31
C GLU A 344 34.62 23.92 -37.61
N THR A 345 33.82 23.50 -38.58
CA THR A 345 33.71 24.23 -39.87
C THR A 345 32.95 25.52 -39.64
N ILE A 346 33.67 26.62 -39.44
CA ILE A 346 33.09 27.97 -39.35
C ILE A 346 32.60 28.35 -40.75
N PHE A 347 31.28 28.37 -40.97
CA PHE A 347 30.74 29.12 -42.11
C PHE A 347 30.98 30.60 -41.81
N ASP A 348 31.79 31.24 -42.66
CA ASP A 348 32.58 32.45 -42.36
C ASP A 348 31.75 33.73 -42.07
N GLU A 349 30.43 33.64 -41.89
CA GLU A 349 29.57 34.80 -41.68
C GLU A 349 28.46 34.54 -40.64
N GLU A 350 27.79 33.38 -40.61
CA GLU A 350 26.66 33.11 -39.71
C GLU A 350 27.05 32.26 -38.48
N ARG A 351 27.08 32.87 -37.28
CA ARG A 351 27.29 32.17 -36.01
C ARG A 351 26.01 32.16 -35.18
N GLU A 352 25.59 30.98 -34.72
CA GLU A 352 24.67 30.86 -33.59
C GLU A 352 25.44 31.28 -32.32
N HIS A 353 25.24 32.50 -31.83
CA HIS A 353 25.88 32.97 -30.59
C HIS A 353 25.26 32.27 -29.37
N ASP A 354 26.09 31.60 -28.56
CA ASP A 354 25.65 30.70 -27.46
C ASP A 354 25.08 31.40 -26.22
N GLU A 355 25.13 32.72 -26.12
CA GLU A 355 25.03 33.34 -24.80
C GLU A 355 23.61 33.35 -24.18
N LYS A 356 22.54 32.97 -24.90
CA LYS A 356 21.23 33.60 -24.67
C LYS A 356 19.98 32.83 -25.14
N THR A 357 19.86 31.52 -24.91
CA THR A 357 18.56 30.82 -25.11
C THR A 357 18.23 29.86 -24.00
N ASP A 358 17.07 30.08 -23.38
CA ASP A 358 16.60 29.33 -22.23
C ASP A 358 15.09 29.07 -22.31
N THR A 359 14.71 27.87 -21.90
CA THR A 359 13.35 27.35 -22.02
C THR A 359 12.98 26.54 -20.79
N THR A 360 11.71 26.14 -20.71
CA THR A 360 11.23 25.05 -19.87
C THR A 360 10.68 23.91 -20.73
N HIS A 361 10.81 22.67 -20.25
CA HIS A 361 10.32 21.48 -20.93
C HIS A 361 9.49 20.66 -19.96
N PHE A 362 8.46 19.97 -20.46
CA PHE A 362 7.68 19.03 -19.68
C PHE A 362 7.06 17.95 -20.57
N VAL A 363 6.73 16.83 -19.95
CA VAL A 363 6.12 15.66 -20.60
C VAL A 363 4.91 15.20 -19.78
N VAL A 364 3.83 14.86 -20.48
CA VAL A 364 2.59 14.34 -19.88
C VAL A 364 2.16 13.07 -20.60
N VAL A 365 1.74 12.07 -19.83
CA VAL A 365 1.12 10.84 -20.34
C VAL A 365 -0.22 10.62 -19.64
N ASP A 366 -1.30 10.43 -20.40
CA ASP A 366 -2.65 10.23 -19.85
C ASP A 366 -3.11 8.75 -19.82
N PRO A 367 -4.26 8.46 -19.19
CA PRO A 367 -4.79 7.10 -19.10
C PRO A 367 -5.19 6.48 -20.45
N ASP A 368 -5.45 7.27 -21.49
CA ASP A 368 -5.76 6.74 -22.82
C ASP A 368 -4.48 6.38 -23.60
N GLY A 369 -3.31 6.81 -23.11
CA GLY A 369 -2.01 6.62 -23.74
C GLY A 369 -1.63 7.77 -24.68
N MET A 370 -2.27 8.94 -24.57
CA MET A 370 -1.79 10.15 -25.22
C MET A 370 -0.49 10.61 -24.56
N VAL A 371 0.49 10.98 -25.38
CA VAL A 371 1.76 11.52 -24.90
C VAL A 371 1.93 12.93 -25.44
N VAL A 372 2.21 13.89 -24.56
CA VAL A 372 2.53 15.27 -24.92
C VAL A 372 3.96 15.57 -24.46
N SER A 373 4.81 16.02 -25.37
CA SER A 373 6.12 16.59 -25.09
C SER A 373 6.12 18.05 -25.52
N ALA A 374 6.41 18.96 -24.59
CA ALA A 374 6.18 20.38 -24.78
C ALA A 374 7.36 21.23 -24.32
N THR A 375 7.67 22.29 -25.08
CA THR A 375 8.72 23.26 -24.72
C THR A 375 8.17 24.67 -24.82
N ASP A 376 8.15 25.39 -23.70
CA ASP A 376 7.74 26.80 -23.64
C ASP A 376 8.94 27.72 -23.43
N THR A 377 8.87 28.93 -23.99
CA THR A 377 10.02 29.85 -24.02
C THR A 377 9.65 31.32 -24.17
N LEU A 378 10.51 32.17 -23.59
CA LEU A 378 10.61 33.62 -23.85
C LEU A 378 11.80 33.97 -24.78
N SER A 379 12.42 32.99 -25.44
CA SER A 379 13.76 33.04 -26.05
C SER A 379 14.86 33.07 -24.99
N ASN A 380 15.13 34.24 -24.41
CA ASN A 380 16.04 34.36 -23.28
C ASN A 380 15.35 34.15 -21.94
N PHE A 381 16.14 33.90 -20.88
CA PHE A 381 15.61 34.09 -19.54
C PHE A 381 15.00 35.49 -19.42
N PHE A 382 13.77 35.64 -18.90
CA PHE A 382 13.03 36.90 -18.81
C PHE A 382 12.87 37.66 -20.14
N GLY A 383 13.10 37.01 -21.30
CA GLY A 383 13.03 37.60 -22.63
C GLY A 383 13.79 38.92 -22.78
N SER A 384 13.13 39.96 -23.28
CA SER A 384 13.71 41.31 -23.46
C SER A 384 14.05 42.01 -22.14
N GLY A 385 13.49 41.54 -21.02
CA GLY A 385 13.54 42.19 -19.72
C GLY A 385 12.42 43.22 -19.51
N GLU A 386 11.64 43.53 -20.55
CA GLU A 386 10.43 44.33 -20.43
C GLU A 386 9.33 43.55 -19.70
N TYR A 387 8.58 44.25 -18.85
CA TYR A 387 7.53 43.67 -18.03
C TYR A 387 6.28 44.54 -18.10
N THR A 388 5.14 43.94 -18.45
CA THR A 388 3.86 44.62 -18.55
C THR A 388 2.74 43.69 -18.14
N SER A 389 1.68 44.21 -17.52
CA SER A 389 0.49 43.43 -17.15
C SER A 389 0.82 42.14 -16.38
N GLY A 390 1.88 42.17 -15.57
CA GLY A 390 2.29 41.03 -14.75
C GLY A 390 3.19 39.98 -15.41
N PHE A 391 3.61 40.13 -16.68
CA PHE A 391 4.45 39.13 -17.37
C PHE A 391 5.64 39.75 -18.12
N PHE A 392 6.67 38.92 -18.34
CA PHE A 392 7.84 39.28 -19.16
C PHE A 392 7.57 39.07 -20.66
N ILE A 393 8.15 39.93 -21.49
CA ILE A 393 8.00 39.91 -22.95
C ILE A 393 9.17 39.15 -23.59
N ASN A 394 8.87 38.31 -24.59
CA ASN A 394 9.88 37.55 -25.32
C ASN A 394 10.87 38.45 -26.08
N ASN A 395 12.05 37.92 -26.39
CA ASN A 395 12.97 38.52 -27.36
C ASN A 395 13.31 37.55 -28.51
N SER A 396 12.27 37.02 -29.15
CA SER A 396 12.39 35.95 -30.15
C SER A 396 12.98 36.39 -31.50
N THR A 397 12.93 37.68 -31.86
CA THR A 397 13.46 38.16 -33.16
C THR A 397 14.98 38.31 -33.14
N GLU A 398 15.63 38.35 -31.97
CA GLU A 398 17.11 38.27 -31.86
C GLU A 398 17.70 36.99 -32.47
N GLN A 399 16.87 35.96 -32.66
CA GLN A 399 17.29 34.69 -33.23
C GLN A 399 17.38 34.71 -34.77
N PHE A 400 16.91 35.77 -35.45
CA PHE A 400 17.06 35.87 -36.90
C PHE A 400 18.51 36.15 -37.30
N SER A 401 18.86 35.66 -38.48
CA SER A 401 20.15 35.91 -39.10
C SER A 401 20.23 37.33 -39.64
N GLU A 402 21.36 38.00 -39.42
CA GLU A 402 21.69 39.25 -40.09
C GLU A 402 22.01 39.05 -41.59
N PHE A 403 22.21 37.80 -42.03
CA PHE A 403 22.57 37.46 -43.40
C PHE A 403 21.33 37.23 -44.25
N ALA A 404 21.13 38.09 -45.25
CA ALA A 404 19.97 38.02 -46.13
C ALA A 404 19.82 36.71 -46.93
N ASN A 405 20.90 35.94 -47.12
CA ASN A 405 20.87 34.65 -47.81
C ASN A 405 20.65 33.46 -46.87
N SER A 406 20.59 33.69 -45.55
CA SER A 406 20.32 32.63 -44.58
C SER A 406 18.88 32.14 -44.72
N PRO A 407 18.62 30.82 -44.60
CA PRO A 407 17.25 30.31 -44.47
C PRO A 407 16.55 30.85 -43.19
N ASN A 408 17.31 31.39 -42.24
CA ASN A 408 16.83 32.07 -41.04
C ASN A 408 16.94 33.61 -41.12
N ALA A 409 17.02 34.20 -42.32
CA ALA A 409 16.89 35.65 -42.48
C ALA A 409 15.49 36.13 -42.04
N TYR A 410 15.41 37.35 -41.49
CA TYR A 410 14.13 37.95 -41.11
C TYR A 410 13.17 38.11 -42.29
N ALA A 411 11.88 37.85 -42.04
CA ALA A 411 10.76 38.26 -42.89
C ALA A 411 9.53 38.49 -42.01
N PRO A 412 8.61 39.41 -42.36
CA PRO A 412 7.37 39.61 -41.61
C PRO A 412 6.56 38.33 -41.47
N ASN A 413 5.97 38.09 -40.29
CA ASN A 413 5.22 36.90 -39.90
C ASN A 413 6.03 35.58 -39.82
N LYS A 414 7.31 35.59 -40.17
CA LYS A 414 8.17 34.41 -40.09
C LYS A 414 8.46 34.04 -38.63
N ARG A 415 8.62 32.76 -38.33
CA ARG A 415 9.18 32.29 -37.05
C ARG A 415 10.69 32.11 -37.17
N SER A 416 11.43 32.64 -36.21
CA SER A 416 12.89 32.46 -36.16
C SER A 416 13.27 31.00 -35.91
N ARG A 417 14.50 30.61 -36.25
CA ARG A 417 15.03 29.29 -35.89
C ARG A 417 15.06 29.12 -34.38
N SER A 418 14.69 27.93 -33.90
CA SER A 418 14.76 27.58 -32.47
C SER A 418 15.45 26.26 -32.26
N LEU A 419 16.07 26.13 -31.09
CA LEU A 419 16.79 24.95 -30.64
C LEU A 419 15.90 23.98 -29.85
N SER A 420 14.64 24.35 -29.60
CA SER A 420 13.64 23.46 -29.02
C SER A 420 13.46 22.22 -29.88
N ALA A 421 13.35 21.06 -29.23
CA ALA A 421 13.14 19.77 -29.88
C ALA A 421 12.33 18.81 -28.98
N PRO A 422 11.05 19.11 -28.66
CA PRO A 422 10.19 18.15 -28.00
C PRO A 422 10.14 16.87 -28.84
N THR A 423 10.33 15.72 -28.20
CA THR A 423 10.63 14.46 -28.90
C THR A 423 9.81 13.33 -28.30
N ILE A 424 9.31 12.44 -29.17
CA ILE A 424 8.60 11.21 -28.80
C ILE A 424 9.22 10.03 -29.55
N TYR A 425 9.72 9.04 -28.83
CA TYR A 425 10.16 7.76 -29.38
C TYR A 425 9.05 6.72 -29.24
N VAL A 426 8.77 5.98 -30.31
CA VAL A 426 7.71 4.97 -30.38
C VAL A 426 8.29 3.63 -30.80
N GLU A 427 8.08 2.62 -29.96
CA GLU A 427 8.40 1.21 -30.24
C GLU A 427 7.13 0.35 -30.04
N ASP A 428 7.18 -0.94 -30.38
CA ASP A 428 6.04 -1.86 -30.25
C ASP A 428 5.48 -1.92 -28.82
N GLU A 429 6.36 -2.00 -27.81
CA GLU A 429 5.97 -2.20 -26.40
C GLU A 429 6.09 -0.94 -25.53
N ARG A 430 6.68 0.15 -26.03
CA ARG A 430 6.86 1.39 -25.24
C ARG A 430 6.71 2.68 -26.05
N VAL A 431 6.40 3.77 -25.36
CA VAL A 431 6.48 5.16 -25.86
C VAL A 431 7.28 5.98 -24.86
N ILE A 432 8.21 6.78 -25.34
CA ILE A 432 8.98 7.71 -24.49
C ILE A 432 8.71 9.13 -24.97
N GLY A 433 8.12 9.96 -24.12
CA GLY A 433 8.13 11.41 -24.30
C GLY A 433 9.34 11.99 -23.58
N ILE A 434 10.13 12.83 -24.25
CA ILE A 434 11.37 13.37 -23.71
C ILE A 434 11.73 14.71 -24.32
N GLY A 435 12.35 15.57 -23.51
CA GLY A 435 13.01 16.78 -23.99
C GLY A 435 13.82 17.44 -22.90
N THR A 436 14.59 18.45 -23.30
CA THR A 436 15.41 19.24 -22.39
C THR A 436 15.38 20.71 -22.79
N PRO A 437 15.46 21.62 -21.83
CA PRO A 437 15.87 23.00 -22.06
C PRO A 437 17.39 23.12 -22.24
N GLY A 438 17.86 24.28 -22.72
CA GLY A 438 19.29 24.62 -22.75
C GLY A 438 19.88 25.01 -24.11
N GLY A 439 19.11 25.62 -25.01
CA GLY A 439 19.66 26.21 -26.24
C GLY A 439 20.46 25.23 -27.11
N ASN A 440 21.70 25.59 -27.48
CA ASN A 440 22.52 24.81 -28.42
C ASN A 440 22.83 23.38 -27.93
N ARG A 441 22.69 23.17 -26.61
CA ARG A 441 22.96 21.89 -25.96
C ARG A 441 21.79 20.92 -26.10
N ILE A 442 20.60 21.38 -26.51
CA ILE A 442 19.40 20.54 -26.62
C ILE A 442 19.66 19.34 -27.56
N PRO A 443 20.01 19.51 -28.86
CA PRO A 443 20.22 18.35 -29.72
C PRO A 443 21.31 17.38 -29.25
N PRO A 444 22.53 17.81 -28.87
CA PRO A 444 23.57 16.87 -28.46
C PRO A 444 23.29 16.18 -27.13
N VAL A 445 22.66 16.85 -26.15
CA VAL A 445 22.27 16.22 -24.88
C VAL A 445 21.16 15.20 -25.09
N MET A 446 20.16 15.51 -25.92
CA MET A 446 19.11 14.57 -26.30
C MET A 446 19.70 13.31 -26.95
N ALA A 447 20.62 13.49 -27.89
CA ALA A 447 21.27 12.38 -28.58
C ALA A 447 22.14 11.53 -27.65
N GLN A 448 22.83 12.13 -26.66
CA GLN A 448 23.59 11.41 -25.65
C GLN A 448 22.69 10.50 -24.80
N VAL A 449 21.60 11.05 -24.27
CA VAL A 449 20.71 10.30 -23.37
C VAL A 449 19.92 9.24 -24.12
N LEU A 450 19.39 9.56 -25.30
CA LEU A 450 18.70 8.58 -26.13
C LEU A 450 19.64 7.46 -26.58
N SER A 451 20.89 7.75 -26.95
CA SER A 451 21.86 6.70 -27.32
C SER A 451 22.13 5.74 -26.17
N ARG A 452 22.35 6.27 -24.96
CA ARG A 452 22.54 5.46 -23.75
C ARG A 452 21.34 4.57 -23.44
N HIS A 453 20.14 5.16 -23.44
CA HIS A 453 18.95 4.43 -23.09
C HIS A 453 18.54 3.40 -24.16
N LEU A 454 18.61 3.76 -25.44
CA LEU A 454 18.13 2.91 -26.55
C LEU A 454 19.15 1.88 -27.01
N TYR A 455 20.44 2.21 -27.06
CA TYR A 455 21.48 1.30 -27.56
C TYR A 455 22.31 0.66 -26.45
N PHE A 456 22.53 1.32 -25.31
CA PHE A 456 23.27 0.70 -24.20
C PHE A 456 22.37 -0.09 -23.24
N ASP A 457 21.04 -0.06 -23.43
CA ASP A 457 20.06 -0.70 -22.54
C ASP A 457 20.22 -0.21 -21.08
N GLU A 458 20.68 1.04 -20.91
CA GLU A 458 20.75 1.70 -19.61
C GLU A 458 19.34 2.12 -19.17
N PRO A 459 18.94 1.94 -17.90
CA PRO A 459 17.71 2.54 -17.38
C PRO A 459 17.65 4.04 -17.66
N LEU A 460 16.46 4.57 -17.96
CA LEU A 460 16.29 5.98 -18.33
C LEU A 460 16.84 6.96 -17.27
N GLU A 461 16.70 6.61 -15.99
CA GLU A 461 17.28 7.35 -14.85
C GLU A 461 18.82 7.40 -14.94
N ASP A 462 19.47 6.25 -15.15
CA ASP A 462 20.93 6.15 -15.27
C ASP A 462 21.44 6.94 -16.49
N ALA A 463 20.72 6.88 -17.61
CA ALA A 463 21.06 7.61 -18.83
C ALA A 463 20.98 9.14 -18.65
N VAL A 464 19.98 9.62 -17.88
CA VAL A 464 19.84 11.05 -17.55
C VAL A 464 20.90 11.52 -16.54
N ASP A 465 21.23 10.68 -15.56
CA ASP A 465 22.21 10.99 -14.53
C ASP A 465 23.67 10.91 -15.01
N ALA A 466 23.91 10.20 -16.11
CA ALA A 466 25.21 10.12 -16.76
C ALA A 466 25.83 11.52 -16.99
N LYS A 467 27.16 11.59 -16.88
CA LYS A 467 27.90 12.85 -17.05
C LYS A 467 27.87 13.29 -18.50
N ARG A 468 27.50 14.55 -18.71
CA ARG A 468 27.31 15.15 -20.04
C ARG A 468 28.51 15.94 -20.49
N PHE A 469 28.60 16.09 -21.81
CA PHE A 469 29.58 16.92 -22.48
C PHE A 469 28.95 17.70 -23.62
N TYR A 470 29.60 18.78 -24.04
CA TYR A 470 29.16 19.62 -25.15
C TYR A 470 30.39 20.29 -25.79
N GLY A 471 30.55 20.13 -27.10
CA GLY A 471 31.64 20.74 -27.86
C GLY A 471 31.22 22.07 -28.48
N GLU A 472 32.05 23.09 -28.31
CA GLU A 472 31.86 24.42 -28.88
C GLU A 472 33.20 25.16 -29.02
N ASP A 473 33.41 25.82 -30.16
CA ASP A 473 34.62 26.61 -30.46
C ASP A 473 35.91 25.78 -30.24
N ASP A 474 35.90 24.53 -30.71
CA ASP A 474 36.97 23.52 -30.52
C ASP A 474 37.30 23.19 -29.05
N VAL A 475 36.44 23.58 -28.10
CA VAL A 475 36.54 23.23 -26.67
C VAL A 475 35.42 22.28 -26.28
N LEU A 476 35.79 21.17 -25.65
CA LEU A 476 34.86 20.22 -25.06
C LEU A 476 34.54 20.60 -23.61
N TYR A 477 33.34 21.10 -23.37
CA TYR A 477 32.84 21.33 -22.02
C TYR A 477 32.36 20.01 -21.43
N VAL A 478 32.83 19.70 -20.22
CA VAL A 478 32.48 18.48 -19.49
C VAL A 478 31.93 18.81 -18.11
N GLU A 479 31.01 17.98 -17.64
CA GLU A 479 30.47 18.09 -16.29
C GLU A 479 31.48 17.77 -15.19
N ASP A 480 31.22 18.32 -14.00
CA ASP A 480 32.01 17.97 -12.83
C ASP A 480 31.82 16.51 -12.43
N GLY A 481 32.92 15.84 -12.09
CA GLY A 481 32.96 14.41 -11.80
C GLY A 481 33.11 13.49 -13.01
N PHE A 482 33.49 14.02 -14.18
CA PHE A 482 33.92 13.19 -15.32
C PHE A 482 35.12 12.29 -14.94
N PRO A 483 35.19 11.02 -15.37
CA PRO A 483 36.29 10.11 -15.01
C PRO A 483 37.67 10.61 -15.44
N GLU A 484 38.66 10.59 -14.54
CA GLU A 484 40.00 11.14 -14.80
C GLU A 484 40.75 10.42 -15.93
N ASP A 485 40.53 9.12 -16.08
CA ASP A 485 41.09 8.32 -17.16
C ASP A 485 40.52 8.74 -18.52
N VAL A 486 39.20 8.94 -18.61
CA VAL A 486 38.54 9.44 -19.83
C VAL A 486 39.02 10.85 -20.18
N LEU A 487 39.17 11.75 -19.20
CA LEU A 487 39.75 13.08 -19.43
C LEU A 487 41.20 12.99 -19.95
N GLY A 488 41.97 12.01 -19.46
CA GLY A 488 43.30 11.71 -19.98
C GLY A 488 43.28 11.25 -21.44
N ASP A 489 42.25 10.54 -21.86
CA ASP A 489 42.07 10.04 -23.23
C ASP A 489 41.63 11.15 -24.17
N ILE A 490 40.68 11.98 -23.74
CA ILE A 490 40.26 13.23 -24.42
C ILE A 490 41.47 14.11 -24.70
N ALA A 491 42.32 14.36 -23.69
CA ALA A 491 43.54 15.15 -23.85
C ALA A 491 44.55 14.53 -24.82
N ARG A 492 44.71 13.19 -24.78
CA ARG A 492 45.63 12.46 -25.68
C ARG A 492 45.17 12.47 -27.13
N ALA A 493 43.86 12.49 -27.36
CA ALA A 493 43.26 12.59 -28.68
C ALA A 493 43.35 14.01 -29.28
N GLY A 494 43.72 15.01 -28.49
CA GLY A 494 43.96 16.38 -28.95
C GLY A 494 42.83 17.36 -28.66
N TYR A 495 41.78 16.95 -27.95
CA TYR A 495 40.72 17.86 -27.50
C TYR A 495 41.25 18.85 -26.46
N GLN A 496 40.88 20.12 -26.61
CA GLN A 496 40.86 21.05 -25.49
C GLN A 496 39.57 20.78 -24.70
N PHE A 497 39.65 20.70 -23.37
CA PHE A 497 38.45 20.52 -22.56
C PHE A 497 38.43 21.43 -21.34
N GLN A 498 37.24 21.79 -20.90
CA GLN A 498 37.02 22.62 -19.72
C GLN A 498 35.89 22.05 -18.86
N ASN A 499 36.16 21.90 -17.56
CA ASN A 499 35.13 21.55 -16.60
C ASN A 499 34.24 22.77 -16.31
N ARG A 500 32.92 22.61 -16.48
CA ARG A 500 31.90 23.61 -16.12
C ARG A 500 31.19 23.17 -14.85
N GLN A 501 31.33 23.96 -13.79
CA GLN A 501 30.76 23.66 -12.46
C GLN A 501 29.25 23.89 -12.36
N LEU A 502 28.63 24.61 -13.31
CA LEU A 502 27.24 25.02 -13.21
C LEU A 502 26.35 23.96 -13.86
N ALA A 503 25.74 23.09 -13.05
CA ALA A 503 24.97 21.92 -13.51
C ALA A 503 23.85 22.26 -14.52
N VAL A 504 23.16 23.39 -14.31
CA VAL A 504 22.09 23.90 -15.21
C VAL A 504 22.59 24.14 -16.64
N TYR A 505 23.91 24.31 -16.84
CA TYR A 505 24.50 24.46 -18.16
C TYR A 505 24.21 23.25 -19.05
N PHE A 506 24.18 22.04 -18.51
CA PHE A 506 24.04 20.81 -19.31
C PHE A 506 22.60 20.36 -19.52
N GLY A 507 21.64 21.30 -19.45
CA GLY A 507 20.22 21.05 -19.69
C GLY A 507 19.44 20.67 -18.42
N GLY A 508 18.33 19.97 -18.60
CA GLY A 508 17.41 19.59 -17.54
C GLY A 508 16.29 18.69 -18.06
N ILE A 509 16.64 17.45 -18.38
CA ILE A 509 15.74 16.50 -19.06
C ILE A 509 14.48 16.25 -18.23
N GLN A 510 13.33 16.31 -18.90
CA GLN A 510 12.08 15.74 -18.40
C GLN A 510 11.67 14.62 -19.34
N ALA A 511 11.33 13.45 -18.78
CA ALA A 511 10.91 12.31 -19.58
C ALA A 511 9.89 11.43 -18.85
N LEU A 512 9.01 10.81 -19.64
CA LEU A 512 8.10 9.76 -19.23
C LEU A 512 8.12 8.63 -20.26
N GLU A 513 8.18 7.40 -19.78
CA GLU A 513 8.09 6.18 -20.56
C GLU A 513 6.81 5.43 -20.20
N LEU A 514 5.96 5.19 -21.19
CA LEU A 514 4.75 4.37 -21.11
C LEU A 514 5.04 2.98 -21.64
N ASN A 515 4.89 1.97 -20.79
CA ASN A 515 4.84 0.57 -21.22
C ASN A 515 3.44 0.24 -21.78
N LYS A 516 3.35 0.00 -23.08
CA LYS A 516 2.07 -0.28 -23.79
C LYS A 516 1.45 -1.63 -23.41
N VAL A 517 2.22 -2.56 -22.82
CA VAL A 517 1.76 -3.92 -22.50
C VAL A 517 0.97 -3.95 -21.19
N ASN A 518 1.49 -3.28 -20.16
CA ASN A 518 0.89 -3.28 -18.81
C ASN A 518 0.38 -1.90 -18.36
N GLY A 519 0.60 -0.86 -19.16
CA GLY A 519 0.22 0.52 -18.85
C GLY A 519 1.07 1.18 -17.78
N ALA A 520 2.18 0.58 -17.34
CA ALA A 520 3.07 1.18 -16.35
C ALA A 520 3.75 2.44 -16.93
N ILE A 521 3.93 3.44 -16.08
CA ILE A 521 4.61 4.68 -16.44
C ILE A 521 5.83 4.84 -15.53
N THR A 522 7.00 4.92 -16.14
CA THR A 522 8.24 5.32 -15.49
C THR A 522 8.63 6.71 -15.95
N GLY A 523 9.36 7.45 -15.14
CA GLY A 523 9.69 8.84 -15.45
C GLY A 523 10.97 9.27 -14.80
N ILE A 524 11.43 10.44 -15.22
CA ILE A 524 12.55 11.13 -14.59
C ILE A 524 12.40 12.64 -14.78
N ALA A 525 12.87 13.37 -13.79
CA ALA A 525 13.05 14.81 -13.82
C ALA A 525 14.49 15.09 -13.38
N ASP A 526 15.25 15.74 -14.24
CA ASP A 526 16.70 15.93 -14.06
C ASP A 526 17.01 16.86 -12.89
N LEU A 527 17.79 16.33 -11.92
CA LEU A 527 18.18 17.02 -10.69
C LEU A 527 19.15 18.19 -10.92
N ARG A 528 19.66 18.36 -12.14
CA ARG A 528 20.42 19.57 -12.53
C ARG A 528 19.55 20.83 -12.50
N ARG A 529 18.21 20.65 -12.50
CA ARG A 529 17.20 21.68 -12.27
C ARG A 529 16.26 21.25 -11.13
N SER A 530 15.31 22.10 -10.76
CA SER A 530 14.32 21.86 -9.70
C SER A 530 13.18 20.89 -10.10
N GLY A 531 13.38 20.08 -11.14
CA GLY A 531 12.34 19.24 -11.73
C GLY A 531 11.81 18.16 -10.80
N LEU A 532 10.55 17.80 -11.00
CA LEU A 532 9.89 16.68 -10.35
C LEU A 532 9.10 15.89 -11.39
N TRP A 533 8.89 14.60 -11.11
CA TRP A 533 7.90 13.82 -11.84
C TRP A 533 7.05 13.03 -10.83
N ASP A 534 5.80 12.77 -11.19
CA ASP A 534 4.93 11.85 -10.46
C ASP A 534 4.09 11.05 -11.45
N ALA A 535 3.67 9.87 -11.02
CA ALA A 535 2.78 9.01 -11.76
C ALA A 535 1.80 8.31 -10.81
N LYS A 536 0.56 8.15 -11.26
CA LYS A 536 -0.38 7.28 -10.58
C LYS A 536 -0.01 5.85 -10.91
N ASP A 537 0.53 5.18 -9.90
CA ASP A 537 0.95 3.80 -10.02
C ASP A 537 0.10 2.90 -9.11
N LEU A 538 -0.60 1.92 -9.70
CA LEU A 538 -1.30 0.87 -8.96
C LEU A 538 -0.34 0.07 -8.05
N PHE A 539 0.98 0.15 -8.29
CA PHE A 539 2.00 -0.45 -7.44
C PHE A 539 2.18 0.21 -6.06
N LYS A 540 1.70 1.46 -5.81
CA LYS A 540 1.72 2.05 -4.45
C LYS A 540 0.93 1.23 -3.41
N TRP A 541 -0.03 0.39 -3.84
CA TRP A 541 -0.73 -0.54 -2.96
C TRP A 541 0.16 -1.65 -2.39
N SER A 542 1.18 -2.08 -3.14
CA SER A 542 2.12 -3.11 -2.69
C SER A 542 2.85 -2.67 -1.41
N GLU A 543 3.35 -1.44 -1.38
CA GLU A 543 3.97 -0.86 -0.18
C GLU A 543 3.02 -0.82 1.03
N PHE A 544 1.77 -0.42 0.81
CA PHE A 544 0.78 -0.39 1.89
C PHE A 544 0.54 -1.80 2.44
N PHE A 545 0.35 -2.79 1.57
CA PHE A 545 0.15 -4.17 1.98
C PHE A 545 1.39 -4.79 2.61
N GLU A 546 2.60 -4.43 2.18
CA GLU A 546 3.86 -4.83 2.82
C GLU A 546 4.00 -4.26 4.23
N LYS A 547 3.75 -2.95 4.40
CA LYS A 547 3.73 -2.30 5.73
C LYS A 547 2.68 -2.95 6.63
N LEU A 548 1.50 -3.24 6.10
CA LEU A 548 0.42 -3.91 6.84
C LEU A 548 0.79 -5.35 7.22
N PHE A 549 1.38 -6.12 6.29
CA PHE A 549 1.92 -7.45 6.52
C PHE A 549 2.95 -7.44 7.65
N PHE A 550 3.90 -6.50 7.61
CA PHE A 550 4.93 -6.37 8.62
C PHE A 550 4.35 -6.08 10.01
N VAL A 551 3.36 -5.19 10.10
CA VAL A 551 2.66 -4.91 11.37
C VAL A 551 2.00 -6.17 11.94
N PHE A 552 1.24 -6.91 11.14
CA PHE A 552 0.57 -8.14 11.60
C PHE A 552 1.57 -9.25 11.94
N PHE A 553 2.69 -9.34 11.22
CA PHE A 553 3.78 -10.24 11.52
C PHE A 553 4.37 -9.95 12.91
N ILE A 554 4.73 -8.70 13.19
CA ILE A 554 5.28 -8.28 14.49
C ILE A 554 4.27 -8.53 15.62
N LEU A 555 2.99 -8.19 15.42
CA LEU A 555 1.96 -8.46 16.42
C LEU A 555 1.75 -9.96 16.68
N GLY A 556 1.86 -10.79 15.64
CA GLY A 556 1.84 -12.26 15.72
C GLY A 556 2.98 -12.84 16.56
N ILE A 557 4.04 -12.08 16.81
CA ILE A 557 5.18 -12.44 17.67
C ILE A 557 4.98 -11.91 19.09
N ILE A 558 4.62 -10.64 19.20
CA ILE A 558 4.55 -9.93 20.49
C ILE A 558 3.58 -10.62 21.45
N PHE A 559 2.36 -10.97 21.01
CA PHE A 559 1.38 -11.58 21.90
C PHE A 559 1.81 -12.97 22.41
N PRO A 560 2.19 -13.93 21.54
CA PRO A 560 2.73 -15.20 22.01
C PRO A 560 3.96 -15.06 22.91
N ALA A 561 4.90 -14.16 22.58
CA ALA A 561 6.07 -13.89 23.42
C ALA A 561 5.67 -13.32 24.79
N LEU A 562 4.69 -12.42 24.83
CA LEU A 562 4.11 -11.88 26.05
C LEU A 562 3.48 -13.00 26.90
N HIS A 563 2.75 -13.94 26.31
CA HIS A 563 2.18 -15.06 27.04
C HIS A 563 3.25 -16.03 27.56
N LEU A 564 4.30 -16.32 26.79
CA LEU A 564 5.45 -17.10 27.27
C LEU A 564 6.07 -16.44 28.50
N LEU A 565 6.45 -15.16 28.38
CA LEU A 565 7.07 -14.40 29.46
C LEU A 565 6.17 -14.34 30.70
N HIS A 566 4.91 -13.95 30.52
CA HIS A 566 3.96 -13.75 31.61
C HIS A 566 3.40 -15.05 32.18
N SER A 567 3.63 -16.21 31.56
CA SER A 567 3.34 -17.51 32.16
C SER A 567 4.43 -17.97 33.14
N LEU A 568 5.64 -17.38 33.07
CA LEU A 568 6.76 -17.78 33.93
C LEU A 568 6.43 -17.60 35.43
N PRO A 569 7.06 -18.42 36.29
CA PRO A 569 6.84 -18.33 37.74
C PRO A 569 7.17 -16.98 38.38
N TRP A 570 8.01 -16.17 37.74
CA TRP A 570 8.50 -14.90 38.30
C TRP A 570 7.45 -13.79 38.26
N PHE A 571 6.48 -13.90 37.34
CA PHE A 571 5.35 -12.97 37.20
C PHE A 571 4.13 -13.35 38.06
N LYS A 572 4.33 -14.20 39.08
CA LYS A 572 3.24 -14.69 39.94
C LYS A 572 2.60 -13.52 40.71
N SER A 573 1.30 -13.32 40.53
CA SER A 573 0.56 -12.29 41.28
C SER A 573 0.40 -12.66 42.76
N LYS A 574 0.33 -11.64 43.64
CA LYS A 574 -0.08 -11.82 45.05
C LYS A 574 -1.50 -12.40 45.06
N GLY A 575 -1.63 -13.69 45.35
CA GLY A 575 -2.91 -14.42 45.37
C GLY A 575 -2.93 -15.71 44.55
N GLU A 576 -1.91 -15.97 43.73
CA GLU A 576 -1.89 -17.11 42.81
C GLU A 576 -1.48 -18.46 43.45
N SER A 577 -1.00 -18.43 44.70
CA SER A 577 -1.01 -19.60 45.58
C SER A 577 -2.10 -19.40 46.60
N ILE A 578 -3.21 -20.09 46.37
CA ILE A 578 -4.23 -20.23 47.39
C ILE A 578 -3.63 -21.19 48.42
N ARG A 579 -3.42 -20.67 49.63
CA ARG A 579 -3.14 -21.43 50.85
C ARG A 579 -3.91 -20.73 51.96
N ARG A 580 -5.24 -20.85 51.91
CA ARG A 580 -6.10 -20.40 53.02
C ARG A 580 -6.45 -21.62 53.87
N GLN A 581 -6.37 -21.48 55.19
CA GLN A 581 -6.91 -22.48 56.10
C GLN A 581 -8.43 -22.48 55.94
N LEU A 582 -9.01 -23.65 55.71
CA LEU A 582 -10.46 -23.82 55.57
C LEU A 582 -11.09 -23.80 56.96
N GLU A 583 -12.04 -22.89 57.19
CA GLU A 583 -12.85 -22.89 58.41
C GLU A 583 -13.97 -23.96 58.33
N GLU A 584 -14.55 -24.17 57.14
CA GLU A 584 -15.54 -25.23 56.85
C GLU A 584 -15.57 -25.57 55.34
N GLU A 585 -16.02 -26.77 54.94
CA GLU A 585 -16.31 -27.06 53.51
C GLU A 585 -17.55 -26.27 53.07
N LYS A 586 -17.48 -25.59 51.90
CA LYS A 586 -18.65 -24.99 51.22
C LYS A 586 -19.41 -26.05 50.41
N GLY A 587 -20.69 -25.79 50.16
CA GLY A 587 -21.48 -26.65 49.30
C GLY A 587 -21.12 -26.48 47.82
N ILE A 588 -21.04 -27.58 47.06
CA ILE A 588 -20.79 -27.55 45.60
C ILE A 588 -21.84 -28.39 44.86
N SER A 589 -22.57 -27.76 43.94
CA SER A 589 -23.48 -28.41 42.98
C SER A 589 -22.79 -28.65 41.64
N VAL A 590 -22.55 -29.91 41.29
CA VAL A 590 -21.98 -30.33 39.99
C VAL A 590 -23.10 -30.64 39.01
N LEU A 591 -23.18 -29.87 37.94
CA LEU A 591 -24.19 -30.01 36.88
C LEU A 591 -23.59 -30.76 35.70
N VAL A 592 -24.23 -31.86 35.31
CA VAL A 592 -23.79 -32.73 34.21
C VAL A 592 -24.90 -32.81 33.16
N PRO A 593 -24.90 -31.96 32.12
CA PRO A 593 -25.87 -32.04 31.04
C PRO A 593 -25.62 -33.29 30.18
N CYS A 594 -26.68 -34.02 29.85
CA CYS A 594 -26.64 -35.29 29.15
C CYS A 594 -27.62 -35.28 27.97
N TYR A 595 -27.12 -35.53 26.76
CA TYR A 595 -27.96 -35.77 25.59
C TYR A 595 -27.37 -36.86 24.70
N ASN A 596 -27.95 -38.05 24.74
CA ASN A 596 -27.46 -39.24 24.06
C ASN A 596 -26.04 -39.66 24.48
N GLU A 597 -25.83 -39.87 25.78
CA GLU A 597 -24.55 -40.18 26.42
C GLU A 597 -24.48 -41.62 26.95
N GLN A 598 -25.25 -42.55 26.37
CA GLN A 598 -25.32 -43.95 26.85
C GLN A 598 -23.95 -44.65 26.95
N GLY A 599 -22.97 -44.25 26.12
CA GLY A 599 -21.64 -44.87 26.06
C GLY A 599 -20.70 -44.44 27.21
N ILE A 600 -20.97 -43.32 27.88
CA ILE A 600 -20.07 -42.74 28.90
C ILE A 600 -20.71 -42.59 30.27
N ILE A 601 -22.04 -42.72 30.37
CA ILE A 601 -22.78 -42.42 31.60
C ILE A 601 -22.35 -43.26 32.81
N GLU A 602 -22.02 -44.54 32.61
CA GLU A 602 -21.53 -45.42 33.68
C GLU A 602 -20.18 -44.92 34.24
N THR A 603 -19.27 -44.52 33.35
CA THR A 603 -17.95 -43.99 33.71
C THR A 603 -18.07 -42.66 34.45
N SER A 604 -18.97 -41.78 33.98
CA SER A 604 -19.28 -40.51 34.64
C SER A 604 -19.79 -40.74 36.07
N LEU A 605 -20.76 -41.64 36.26
CA LEU A 605 -21.31 -41.98 37.57
C LEU A 605 -20.25 -42.55 38.52
N LYS A 606 -19.39 -43.45 38.03
CA LYS A 606 -18.27 -44.00 38.82
C LYS A 606 -17.31 -42.90 39.25
N ASN A 607 -17.00 -41.94 38.37
CA ASN A 607 -16.15 -40.81 38.74
C ASN A 607 -16.80 -39.96 39.83
N MET A 608 -18.04 -39.51 39.63
CA MET A 608 -18.76 -38.64 40.58
C MET A 608 -18.95 -39.28 41.95
N SER A 609 -19.28 -40.58 41.98
CA SER A 609 -19.46 -41.33 43.23
C SER A 609 -18.15 -41.53 44.01
N SER A 610 -17.00 -41.56 43.33
CA SER A 610 -15.68 -41.75 43.94
C SER A 610 -15.00 -40.49 44.47
N LEU A 611 -15.52 -39.28 44.17
CA LEU A 611 -14.84 -38.03 44.55
C LEU A 611 -14.85 -37.82 46.07
N PRO A 612 -13.68 -37.60 46.72
CA PRO A 612 -13.60 -37.41 48.17
C PRO A 612 -13.92 -35.95 48.55
N TYR A 613 -15.20 -35.61 48.56
CA TYR A 613 -15.73 -34.31 49.00
C TYR A 613 -17.10 -34.52 49.66
N GLN A 614 -17.31 -33.98 50.86
CA GLN A 614 -18.50 -34.33 51.66
C GLN A 614 -19.72 -33.50 51.26
N LYS A 615 -19.59 -32.17 51.23
CA LYS A 615 -20.68 -31.25 50.88
C LYS A 615 -20.81 -31.05 49.36
N LYS A 616 -20.93 -32.16 48.63
CA LYS A 616 -21.24 -32.13 47.19
C LYS A 616 -22.67 -32.56 46.91
N GLU A 617 -23.19 -31.99 45.86
CA GLU A 617 -24.39 -32.41 45.16
C GLU A 617 -24.04 -32.62 43.69
N VAL A 618 -24.60 -33.65 43.04
CA VAL A 618 -24.40 -33.91 41.61
C VAL A 618 -25.77 -34.01 40.94
N ILE A 619 -26.00 -33.19 39.92
CA ILE A 619 -27.26 -33.13 39.18
C ILE A 619 -26.99 -33.52 37.74
N TYR A 620 -27.45 -34.70 37.34
CA TYR A 620 -27.48 -35.12 35.94
C TYR A 620 -28.73 -34.55 35.27
N ILE A 621 -28.56 -33.81 34.18
CA ILE A 621 -29.68 -33.22 33.43
C ILE A 621 -29.87 -33.97 32.12
N ASN A 622 -30.84 -34.88 32.06
CA ASN A 622 -31.23 -35.56 30.83
C ASN A 622 -32.02 -34.60 29.93
N ASP A 623 -31.35 -34.08 28.90
CA ASP A 623 -31.89 -33.09 27.97
C ASP A 623 -32.67 -33.74 26.82
N GLY A 624 -33.67 -34.56 27.17
CA GLY A 624 -34.53 -35.22 26.18
C GLY A 624 -33.79 -36.24 25.31
N SER A 625 -32.84 -37.00 25.89
CA SER A 625 -32.12 -38.07 25.17
C SER A 625 -33.06 -39.04 24.46
N LYS A 626 -32.69 -39.42 23.24
CA LYS A 626 -33.39 -40.38 22.38
C LYS A 626 -32.84 -41.81 22.51
N ASP A 627 -31.68 -41.97 23.17
CA ASP A 627 -31.04 -43.26 23.42
C ASP A 627 -31.36 -43.81 24.83
N ARG A 628 -30.58 -44.78 25.31
CA ARG A 628 -30.78 -45.41 26.62
C ARG A 628 -30.28 -44.59 27.81
N THR A 629 -29.79 -43.35 27.64
CA THR A 629 -29.17 -42.55 28.72
C THR A 629 -30.03 -42.45 29.98
N PHE A 630 -31.30 -42.03 29.86
CA PHE A 630 -32.19 -41.91 31.02
C PHE A 630 -32.50 -43.27 31.67
N SER A 631 -32.72 -44.31 30.86
CA SER A 631 -32.98 -45.66 31.38
C SER A 631 -31.79 -46.23 32.14
N LEU A 632 -30.56 -45.93 31.69
CA LEU A 632 -29.32 -46.31 32.37
C LEU A 632 -29.14 -45.54 33.67
N LEU A 633 -29.39 -44.21 33.67
CA LEU A 633 -29.41 -43.42 34.91
C LEU A 633 -30.39 -44.00 35.92
N ASN A 634 -31.61 -44.35 35.50
CA ASN A 634 -32.60 -44.97 36.37
C ASN A 634 -32.13 -46.32 36.93
N THR A 635 -31.51 -47.14 36.09
CA THR A 635 -31.02 -48.48 36.46
C THR A 635 -29.84 -48.40 37.43
N TYR A 636 -28.86 -47.54 37.16
CA TYR A 636 -27.65 -47.40 37.97
C TYR A 636 -27.86 -46.62 39.26
N LEU A 637 -28.87 -45.74 39.33
CA LEU A 637 -29.10 -44.90 40.52
C LEU A 637 -30.30 -45.30 41.36
N LYS A 638 -31.18 -46.18 40.85
CA LYS A 638 -32.48 -46.52 41.45
C LYS A 638 -33.26 -45.26 41.84
N LEU A 639 -33.74 -44.55 40.82
CA LEU A 639 -34.31 -43.21 41.00
C LEU A 639 -35.68 -43.24 41.70
N LYS A 640 -35.87 -42.32 42.65
CA LYS A 640 -37.16 -42.01 43.28
C LYS A 640 -37.55 -40.56 43.03
N PRO A 641 -38.84 -40.22 42.91
CA PRO A 641 -39.28 -38.82 42.77
C PRO A 641 -38.72 -37.94 43.89
N SER A 642 -38.21 -36.76 43.53
CA SER A 642 -37.65 -35.78 44.48
C SER A 642 -38.60 -34.60 44.64
N THR A 643 -38.59 -33.98 45.83
CA THR A 643 -39.39 -32.77 46.13
C THR A 643 -38.63 -31.48 45.83
N LYS A 644 -37.45 -31.56 45.21
CA LYS A 644 -36.63 -30.39 44.89
C LYS A 644 -37.38 -29.45 43.94
N LYS A 645 -37.37 -28.15 44.24
CA LYS A 645 -38.09 -27.12 43.47
C LYS A 645 -37.13 -26.18 42.76
N PRO A 646 -37.50 -25.65 41.58
CA PRO A 646 -36.73 -24.60 40.91
C PRO A 646 -36.89 -23.26 41.64
N LEU A 647 -35.94 -22.36 41.43
CA LEU A 647 -35.98 -20.96 41.89
C LEU A 647 -36.89 -20.05 41.03
N GLN A 648 -37.24 -20.49 39.82
CA GLN A 648 -38.02 -19.78 38.79
C GLN A 648 -37.39 -18.46 38.33
N LYS A 649 -36.06 -18.39 38.19
CA LYS A 649 -35.32 -17.19 37.75
C LYS A 649 -34.79 -17.29 36.31
N LEU A 650 -34.48 -18.48 35.83
CA LEU A 650 -33.89 -18.75 34.52
C LEU A 650 -34.89 -19.47 33.60
N SER A 651 -34.84 -19.12 32.32
CA SER A 651 -35.62 -19.80 31.29
C SER A 651 -34.99 -21.15 30.93
N HIS A 652 -35.81 -22.19 30.92
CA HIS A 652 -35.46 -23.50 30.39
C HIS A 652 -36.71 -24.24 29.85
N LYS A 653 -36.52 -25.24 29.00
CA LYS A 653 -37.61 -26.11 28.53
C LYS A 653 -38.24 -26.89 29.68
N ARG A 654 -39.46 -27.40 29.44
CA ARG A 654 -40.27 -28.09 30.45
C ARG A 654 -39.51 -29.27 31.07
N VAL A 655 -39.44 -29.27 32.41
CA VAL A 655 -38.97 -30.41 33.20
C VAL A 655 -40.12 -31.41 33.35
N ARG A 656 -39.89 -32.65 32.95
CA ARG A 656 -40.84 -33.77 33.01
C ARG A 656 -40.88 -34.40 34.40
N GLY A 657 -39.73 -34.48 35.06
CA GLY A 657 -39.62 -35.02 36.41
C GLY A 657 -38.24 -34.77 37.02
N VAL A 658 -38.20 -34.74 38.35
CA VAL A 658 -36.97 -34.61 39.13
C VAL A 658 -36.89 -35.79 40.08
N TYR A 659 -35.72 -36.40 40.12
CA TYR A 659 -35.49 -37.64 40.84
C TYR A 659 -34.23 -37.56 41.69
N GLN A 660 -34.19 -38.34 42.76
CA GLN A 660 -33.04 -38.53 43.63
C GLN A 660 -32.63 -40.00 43.60
N SER A 661 -31.32 -40.26 43.64
CA SER A 661 -30.79 -41.63 43.72
C SER A 661 -31.01 -42.24 45.10
N GLU A 662 -31.48 -43.49 45.12
CA GLU A 662 -31.53 -44.28 46.35
C GLU A 662 -30.15 -44.80 46.77
N LEU A 663 -29.24 -45.03 45.81
CA LEU A 663 -27.90 -45.54 46.08
C LEU A 663 -26.92 -44.45 46.52
N TYR A 664 -27.04 -43.25 45.97
CA TYR A 664 -26.16 -42.11 46.26
C TYR A 664 -27.01 -40.87 46.56
N PRO A 665 -27.39 -40.60 47.82
CA PRO A 665 -28.35 -39.54 48.16
C PRO A 665 -27.98 -38.13 47.69
N PHE A 666 -26.70 -37.87 47.41
CA PHE A 666 -26.20 -36.61 46.86
C PHE A 666 -26.37 -36.48 45.33
N ILE A 667 -26.84 -37.52 44.64
CA ILE A 667 -27.06 -37.53 43.18
C ILE A 667 -28.54 -37.35 42.85
N TYR A 668 -28.82 -36.36 42.00
CA TYR A 668 -30.13 -36.03 41.47
C TYR A 668 -30.14 -36.16 39.95
N VAL A 669 -31.32 -36.41 39.38
CA VAL A 669 -31.55 -36.49 37.94
C VAL A 669 -32.74 -35.62 37.57
N ILE A 670 -32.54 -34.70 36.63
CA ILE A 670 -33.59 -33.88 36.01
C ILE A 670 -33.88 -34.46 34.64
N ASP A 671 -35.11 -34.90 34.39
CA ASP A 671 -35.57 -35.28 33.05
C ASP A 671 -36.39 -34.14 32.45
N LYS A 672 -36.03 -33.67 31.25
CA LYS A 672 -36.67 -32.53 30.59
C LYS A 672 -36.81 -32.73 29.08
N GLU A 673 -37.58 -31.86 28.45
CA GLU A 673 -37.63 -31.75 26.97
C GLU A 673 -36.31 -31.19 26.43
N ASN A 674 -35.88 -31.62 25.24
CA ASN A 674 -34.61 -31.19 24.66
C ASN A 674 -34.58 -29.67 24.38
N GLY A 675 -33.57 -28.99 24.92
CA GLY A 675 -33.33 -27.56 24.66
C GLY A 675 -31.87 -27.24 24.32
N GLY A 676 -30.98 -28.23 24.30
CA GLY A 676 -29.55 -28.05 24.16
C GLY A 676 -28.83 -27.86 25.49
N LYS A 677 -27.49 -27.89 25.46
CA LYS A 677 -26.63 -27.85 26.66
C LYS A 677 -26.86 -26.60 27.53
N ALA A 678 -26.96 -25.42 26.93
CA ALA A 678 -27.25 -24.18 27.66
C ALA A 678 -28.58 -24.23 28.44
N ASP A 679 -29.64 -24.74 27.81
CA ASP A 679 -30.96 -24.89 28.42
C ASP A 679 -30.96 -25.94 29.55
N ALA A 680 -30.23 -27.04 29.35
CA ALA A 680 -30.01 -28.06 30.37
C ALA A 680 -29.22 -27.53 31.58
N LEU A 681 -28.19 -26.71 31.35
CA LEU A 681 -27.42 -26.07 32.42
C LEU A 681 -28.27 -25.06 33.19
N ASN A 682 -29.11 -24.26 32.52
CA ASN A 682 -30.05 -23.36 33.20
C ASN A 682 -31.03 -24.12 34.09
N ALA A 683 -31.59 -25.23 33.60
CA ALA A 683 -32.40 -26.14 34.43
C ALA A 683 -31.58 -26.70 35.60
N GLY A 684 -30.31 -27.05 35.40
CA GLY A 684 -29.43 -27.48 36.50
C GLY A 684 -29.24 -26.40 37.58
N ILE A 685 -28.95 -25.15 37.18
CA ILE A 685 -28.73 -24.00 38.08
C ILE A 685 -29.97 -23.71 38.92
N GLU A 686 -31.16 -23.77 38.31
CA GLU A 686 -32.45 -23.57 38.95
C GLU A 686 -32.71 -24.52 40.10
N TYR A 687 -32.29 -25.77 39.93
CA TYR A 687 -32.47 -26.82 40.93
C TYR A 687 -31.24 -27.02 41.80
N ALA A 688 -30.09 -26.38 41.54
CA ALA A 688 -28.89 -26.50 42.37
C ALA A 688 -29.18 -26.08 43.82
N GLY A 689 -28.70 -26.85 44.81
CA GLY A 689 -28.92 -26.52 46.23
C GLY A 689 -27.86 -25.58 46.79
N GLU A 690 -26.65 -25.64 46.24
CA GLU A 690 -25.45 -25.05 46.84
C GLU A 690 -25.04 -23.72 46.18
N ASP A 691 -24.19 -22.95 46.86
CA ASP A 691 -23.75 -21.62 46.42
C ASP A 691 -22.72 -21.64 45.29
N ILE A 692 -21.95 -22.74 45.18
CA ILE A 692 -20.97 -22.94 44.12
C ILE A 692 -21.54 -23.92 43.11
N VAL A 693 -21.58 -23.52 41.83
CA VAL A 693 -22.02 -24.34 40.71
C VAL A 693 -20.83 -24.72 39.86
N VAL A 694 -20.66 -26.02 39.61
CA VAL A 694 -19.68 -26.58 38.68
C VAL A 694 -20.43 -27.07 37.45
N SER A 695 -20.14 -26.51 36.28
CA SER A 695 -20.55 -27.07 34.98
C SER A 695 -19.51 -28.06 34.50
N LEU A 696 -19.92 -29.30 34.22
CA LEU A 696 -19.03 -30.38 33.83
C LEU A 696 -19.60 -31.16 32.64
N ASP A 697 -18.81 -31.34 31.59
CA ASP A 697 -19.20 -32.23 30.48
C ASP A 697 -19.27 -33.69 30.95
N ALA A 698 -20.22 -34.46 30.40
CA ALA A 698 -20.44 -35.85 30.79
C ALA A 698 -19.23 -36.78 30.53
N ASP A 699 -18.36 -36.40 29.58
CA ASP A 699 -17.11 -37.11 29.23
C ASP A 699 -15.90 -36.67 30.05
N THR A 700 -16.08 -35.73 30.99
CA THR A 700 -15.00 -35.19 31.79
C THR A 700 -14.87 -35.90 33.13
N VAL A 701 -13.63 -36.25 33.47
CA VAL A 701 -13.26 -36.98 34.68
C VAL A 701 -12.50 -36.05 35.62
N LEU A 702 -13.07 -35.76 36.78
CA LEU A 702 -12.43 -34.97 37.82
C LEU A 702 -11.42 -35.82 38.61
N THR A 703 -10.31 -35.20 39.00
CA THR A 703 -9.34 -35.81 39.93
C THR A 703 -9.78 -35.61 41.39
N GLU A 704 -9.23 -36.42 42.29
CA GLU A 704 -9.58 -36.42 43.72
C GLU A 704 -9.40 -35.05 44.41
N ASN A 705 -8.45 -34.22 43.95
CA ASN A 705 -8.18 -32.90 44.50
C ASN A 705 -8.98 -31.75 43.83
N ALA A 706 -9.80 -32.05 42.81
CA ALA A 706 -10.44 -31.00 42.02
C ALA A 706 -11.42 -30.14 42.85
N LEU A 707 -12.38 -30.76 43.55
CA LEU A 707 -13.37 -30.05 44.36
C LEU A 707 -12.78 -29.38 45.61
N PRO A 708 -11.85 -30.02 46.36
CA PRO A 708 -11.13 -29.34 47.44
C PRO A 708 -10.44 -28.03 46.99
N LYS A 709 -9.87 -28.02 45.78
CA LYS A 709 -9.21 -26.82 45.23
C LYS A 709 -10.18 -25.76 44.75
N VAL A 710 -11.36 -26.17 44.28
CA VAL A 710 -12.46 -25.24 44.03
C VAL A 710 -12.90 -24.58 45.34
N ASN A 711 -13.12 -25.36 46.40
CA ASN A 711 -13.50 -24.82 47.71
C ASN A 711 -12.51 -23.76 48.21
N GLU A 712 -11.21 -24.09 48.18
CA GLU A 712 -10.14 -23.20 48.62
C GLU A 712 -10.15 -21.85 47.89
N ALA A 713 -10.43 -21.87 46.58
CA ALA A 713 -10.45 -20.68 45.74
C ALA A 713 -11.68 -19.78 45.99
N PHE A 714 -12.83 -20.39 46.22
CA PHE A 714 -14.10 -19.69 46.45
C PHE A 714 -14.32 -19.30 47.91
N GLU A 715 -13.32 -19.48 48.78
CA GLU A 715 -13.21 -18.70 50.03
C GLU A 715 -13.00 -17.21 49.77
N ASP A 716 -12.47 -16.87 48.60
CA ASP A 716 -12.41 -15.48 48.16
C ASP A 716 -13.74 -15.05 47.55
N GLU A 717 -14.48 -14.20 48.25
CA GLU A 717 -15.76 -13.64 47.82
C GLU A 717 -15.66 -12.79 46.54
N ASP A 718 -14.45 -12.36 46.19
CA ASP A 718 -14.18 -11.66 44.93
C ASP A 718 -14.12 -12.60 43.71
N VAL A 719 -13.90 -13.89 43.91
CA VAL A 719 -13.88 -14.89 42.84
C VAL A 719 -15.32 -15.26 42.48
N VAL A 720 -15.79 -14.79 41.33
CA VAL A 720 -17.16 -15.06 40.84
C VAL A 720 -17.22 -16.23 39.86
N ALA A 721 -16.13 -16.48 39.16
CA ALA A 721 -16.02 -17.59 38.22
C ALA A 721 -14.57 -18.08 38.13
N ALA A 722 -14.41 -19.35 37.78
CA ALA A 722 -13.11 -19.97 37.57
C ALA A 722 -13.16 -21.06 36.50
N GLY A 723 -12.07 -21.21 35.74
CA GLY A 723 -11.86 -22.37 34.88
C GLY A 723 -10.87 -23.35 35.51
N GLY A 724 -11.23 -24.63 35.55
CA GLY A 724 -10.33 -25.70 35.98
C GLY A 724 -9.25 -26.02 34.94
N MET A 725 -8.22 -26.72 35.38
CA MET A 725 -7.17 -27.28 34.52
C MET A 725 -7.71 -28.49 33.77
N VAL A 726 -7.57 -28.52 32.44
CA VAL A 726 -8.06 -29.63 31.61
C VAL A 726 -6.91 -30.31 30.88
N HIS A 727 -6.81 -31.63 31.03
CA HIS A 727 -5.90 -32.50 30.28
C HIS A 727 -6.66 -33.41 29.31
N VAL A 728 -5.94 -33.96 28.35
CA VAL A 728 -6.49 -34.92 27.38
C VAL A 728 -6.65 -36.29 28.03
N LEU A 729 -7.87 -36.82 28.08
CA LEU A 729 -8.20 -38.09 28.75
C LEU A 729 -7.39 -39.27 28.22
N GLN A 730 -7.14 -39.33 26.91
CA GLN A 730 -6.33 -40.39 26.29
C GLN A 730 -4.85 -40.39 26.74
N THR A 731 -4.40 -39.33 27.41
CA THR A 731 -3.05 -39.24 27.99
C THR A 731 -2.98 -39.57 29.47
N LYS A 732 -4.15 -39.79 30.11
CA LYS A 732 -4.28 -40.09 31.53
C LYS A 732 -3.58 -41.41 31.87
N THR A 733 -2.94 -41.45 33.04
CA THR A 733 -2.31 -42.67 33.58
C THR A 733 -2.94 -43.06 34.92
N LYS A 734 -2.47 -44.17 35.51
CA LYS A 734 -2.83 -44.58 36.89
C LYS A 734 -2.40 -43.55 37.96
N ASN A 735 -1.46 -42.66 37.65
CA ASN A 735 -1.08 -41.55 38.54
C ASN A 735 -1.46 -40.21 37.88
N PRO A 736 -2.77 -39.89 37.84
CA PRO A 736 -3.33 -38.79 37.06
C PRO A 736 -3.01 -37.40 37.65
N LEU A 737 -2.25 -37.31 38.75
CA LEU A 737 -1.81 -36.04 39.32
C LEU A 737 -0.35 -35.72 38.99
N LYS A 738 0.40 -36.66 38.41
CA LYS A 738 1.86 -36.50 38.20
C LYS A 738 2.37 -37.01 36.85
N ARG A 739 1.63 -37.91 36.17
CA ARG A 739 2.14 -38.57 34.96
C ARG A 739 1.13 -38.57 33.82
N LEU A 740 1.62 -38.19 32.63
CA LEU A 740 0.94 -38.29 31.34
C LEU A 740 1.65 -39.31 30.45
N SER A 741 0.96 -39.87 29.46
CA SER A 741 1.60 -40.69 28.43
C SER A 741 0.93 -40.71 27.07
N LEU A 742 1.73 -40.91 26.02
CA LEU A 742 1.27 -40.95 24.63
C LEU A 742 0.99 -42.38 24.11
N ARG A 743 1.18 -43.42 24.93
CA ARG A 743 1.01 -44.84 24.52
C ARG A 743 -0.34 -45.14 23.86
N HIS A 744 -1.42 -44.55 24.36
CA HIS A 744 -2.78 -44.79 23.87
C HIS A 744 -3.32 -43.63 23.00
N ALA A 745 -2.49 -42.62 22.73
CA ALA A 745 -2.85 -41.47 21.92
C ALA A 745 -2.42 -41.69 20.46
N ASN A 746 -3.38 -41.61 19.54
CA ASN A 746 -3.07 -41.56 18.11
C ASN A 746 -2.41 -40.22 17.75
N PHE A 747 -1.97 -40.08 16.51
CA PHE A 747 -1.21 -38.92 16.07
C PHE A 747 -1.97 -37.58 16.25
N LEU A 748 -3.25 -37.52 15.86
CA LEU A 748 -4.08 -36.33 16.00
C LEU A 748 -4.33 -35.94 17.47
N VAL A 749 -4.51 -36.92 18.36
CA VAL A 749 -4.67 -36.67 19.80
C VAL A 749 -3.37 -36.13 20.41
N ARG A 750 -2.20 -36.53 19.91
CA ARG A 750 -0.90 -35.98 20.37
C ARG A 750 -0.76 -34.50 20.00
N LEU A 751 -1.18 -34.10 18.80
CA LEU A 751 -1.19 -32.69 18.38
C LEU A 751 -2.14 -31.86 19.25
N GLN A 752 -3.37 -32.35 19.46
CA GLN A 752 -4.34 -31.69 20.35
C GLN A 752 -3.86 -31.60 21.81
N MET A 753 -3.05 -32.56 22.27
CA MET A 753 -2.44 -32.48 23.59
C MET A 753 -1.49 -31.29 23.71
N PHE A 754 -0.67 -31.01 22.69
CA PHE A 754 0.17 -29.81 22.68
C PHE A 754 -0.67 -28.53 22.71
N ASP A 755 -1.76 -28.45 21.94
CA ASP A 755 -2.70 -27.33 22.02
C ASP A 755 -3.24 -27.12 23.44
N PHE A 756 -3.59 -28.20 24.14
CA PHE A 756 -4.06 -28.10 25.51
C PHE A 756 -2.95 -27.66 26.47
N LEU A 757 -1.72 -28.15 26.32
CA LEU A 757 -0.59 -27.68 27.12
C LEU A 757 -0.35 -26.18 26.89
N LYS A 758 -0.33 -25.74 25.62
CA LYS A 758 -0.17 -24.33 25.22
C LYS A 758 -1.31 -23.45 25.73
N ALA A 759 -2.55 -23.91 25.60
CA ALA A 759 -3.73 -23.17 26.05
C ALA A 759 -3.75 -23.04 27.57
N PHE A 760 -3.56 -24.14 28.32
CA PHE A 760 -3.75 -24.13 29.76
C PHE A 760 -2.52 -23.72 30.57
N TYR A 761 -1.30 -24.11 30.17
CA TYR A 761 -0.08 -23.79 30.93
C TYR A 761 0.62 -22.50 30.51
N ILE A 762 0.24 -21.89 29.38
CA ILE A 762 0.82 -20.63 28.91
C ILE A 762 -0.29 -19.58 28.81
N THR A 763 -1.18 -19.75 27.85
CA THR A 763 -2.14 -18.71 27.43
C THR A 763 -3.15 -18.37 28.53
N LYS A 764 -3.86 -19.36 29.08
CA LYS A 764 -4.89 -19.14 30.13
C LYS A 764 -4.30 -18.65 31.45
N ILE A 765 -3.09 -19.10 31.81
CA ILE A 765 -2.38 -18.54 32.99
C ILE A 765 -2.09 -17.06 32.77
N SER A 766 -1.51 -16.71 31.62
CA SER A 766 -1.19 -15.32 31.29
C SER A 766 -2.45 -14.45 31.22
N LEU A 767 -3.50 -14.89 30.52
CA LEU A 767 -4.77 -14.16 30.44
C LEU A 767 -5.46 -14.02 31.80
N ALA A 768 -5.43 -15.04 32.67
CA ALA A 768 -6.00 -14.94 34.01
C ALA A 768 -5.27 -13.89 34.86
N ARG A 769 -3.94 -13.79 34.75
CA ARG A 769 -3.13 -12.75 35.42
C ARG A 769 -3.43 -11.34 34.91
N PHE A 770 -3.74 -11.20 33.62
CA PHE A 770 -4.21 -9.93 33.04
C PHE A 770 -5.68 -9.62 33.37
N HIS A 771 -6.41 -10.50 34.06
CA HIS A 771 -7.87 -10.43 34.21
C HIS A 771 -8.61 -10.40 32.86
N ALA A 772 -8.05 -11.11 31.88
CA ALA A 772 -8.51 -11.15 30.49
C ALA A 772 -9.03 -12.53 30.04
N LEU A 773 -9.25 -13.46 30.98
CA LEU A 773 -9.70 -14.81 30.65
C LEU A 773 -11.13 -14.79 30.07
N ALA A 774 -11.23 -14.80 28.75
CA ALA A 774 -12.51 -14.70 28.02
C ALA A 774 -13.23 -16.05 27.84
N VAL A 775 -12.56 -17.18 28.14
CA VAL A 775 -13.14 -18.52 27.96
C VAL A 775 -12.81 -19.46 29.13
N ILE A 776 -13.81 -19.73 29.95
CA ILE A 776 -13.84 -20.87 30.87
C ILE A 776 -14.21 -22.12 30.07
N SER A 777 -13.45 -23.20 30.21
CA SER A 777 -13.69 -24.43 29.44
C SER A 777 -14.98 -25.11 29.89
N GLY A 778 -15.87 -25.47 28.96
CA GLY A 778 -17.10 -26.22 29.27
C GLY A 778 -16.86 -27.57 29.95
N ALA A 779 -15.69 -28.17 29.70
CA ALA A 779 -15.26 -29.39 30.38
C ALA A 779 -15.20 -29.24 31.91
N PHE A 780 -14.79 -28.07 32.45
CA PHE A 780 -14.72 -27.84 33.89
C PHE A 780 -14.80 -26.34 34.24
N GLY A 781 -16.02 -25.82 34.27
CA GLY A 781 -16.31 -24.44 34.66
C GLY A 781 -16.87 -24.36 36.07
N ILE A 782 -16.48 -23.34 36.83
CA ILE A 782 -16.94 -23.12 38.21
C ILE A 782 -17.44 -21.68 38.35
N PHE A 783 -18.57 -21.50 39.02
CA PHE A 783 -19.22 -20.21 39.15
C PHE A 783 -19.90 -20.06 40.50
N ARG A 784 -20.02 -18.83 40.99
CA ARG A 784 -20.97 -18.54 42.06
C ARG A 784 -22.38 -18.51 41.51
N LYS A 785 -23.30 -19.15 42.22
CA LYS A 785 -24.68 -19.31 41.79
C LYS A 785 -25.44 -17.99 41.71
N ASP A 786 -25.22 -17.10 42.66
CA ASP A 786 -25.82 -15.76 42.68
C ASP A 786 -25.43 -14.94 41.43
N ALA A 787 -24.13 -14.91 41.08
CA ALA A 787 -23.64 -14.27 39.88
C ALA A 787 -24.23 -14.88 38.60
N LEU A 788 -24.31 -16.22 38.52
CA LEU A 788 -24.97 -16.93 37.40
C LEU A 788 -26.44 -16.52 37.22
N LEU A 789 -27.18 -16.43 38.33
CA LEU A 789 -28.59 -16.03 38.31
C LEU A 789 -28.73 -14.57 37.87
N GLU A 790 -27.86 -13.67 38.33
CA GLU A 790 -27.92 -12.25 37.99
C GLU A 790 -27.63 -11.98 36.51
N VAL A 791 -26.69 -12.70 35.90
CA VAL A 791 -26.41 -12.58 34.46
C VAL A 791 -27.44 -13.30 33.57
N GLY A 792 -28.47 -13.89 34.18
CA GLY A 792 -29.53 -14.61 33.47
C GLY A 792 -29.09 -15.95 32.88
N GLY A 793 -28.09 -16.61 33.48
CA GLY A 793 -27.63 -17.94 33.08
C GLY A 793 -27.06 -18.02 31.66
N TYR A 794 -27.03 -19.23 31.10
CA TYR A 794 -26.51 -19.53 29.78
C TYR A 794 -27.47 -19.08 28.67
N ARG A 795 -26.96 -18.38 27.66
CA ARG A 795 -27.70 -18.12 26.41
C ARG A 795 -27.67 -19.35 25.52
N SER A 796 -28.76 -19.63 24.81
CA SER A 796 -28.77 -20.64 23.75
C SER A 796 -27.95 -20.15 22.55
N THR A 797 -26.69 -20.56 22.48
CA THR A 797 -25.75 -20.24 21.39
C THR A 797 -24.82 -21.44 21.10
N ILE A 798 -24.00 -21.33 20.06
CA ILE A 798 -23.03 -22.32 19.56
C ILE A 798 -21.91 -22.58 20.57
N GLY A 799 -21.51 -21.55 21.32
CA GLY A 799 -20.47 -21.63 22.36
C GLY A 799 -20.91 -20.96 23.64
N GLU A 800 -21.76 -21.67 24.36
CA GLU A 800 -22.28 -21.32 25.67
C GLU A 800 -21.18 -21.00 26.70
N ASP A 801 -19.99 -21.59 26.54
CA ASP A 801 -18.83 -21.44 27.41
C ASP A 801 -18.18 -20.05 27.31
N ILE A 802 -18.02 -19.53 26.08
CA ILE A 802 -17.50 -18.18 25.84
C ILE A 802 -18.54 -17.15 26.29
N ASP A 803 -19.81 -17.39 25.92
CA ASP A 803 -20.93 -16.51 26.24
C ASP A 803 -21.06 -16.28 27.76
N ILE A 804 -21.11 -17.35 28.56
CA ILE A 804 -21.25 -17.21 30.01
C ILE A 804 -20.04 -16.51 30.63
N THR A 805 -18.83 -16.76 30.08
CA THR A 805 -17.62 -16.12 30.59
C THR A 805 -17.63 -14.61 30.31
N LEU A 806 -18.05 -14.19 29.11
CA LEU A 806 -18.20 -12.77 28.78
C LEU A 806 -19.31 -12.09 29.59
N LYS A 807 -20.43 -12.78 29.85
CA LYS A 807 -21.45 -12.30 30.80
C LYS A 807 -20.88 -12.09 32.21
N MET A 808 -19.99 -12.97 32.68
CA MET A 808 -19.29 -12.75 33.95
C MET A 808 -18.40 -11.51 33.90
N HIS A 809 -17.78 -11.21 32.76
CA HIS A 809 -17.02 -9.96 32.61
C HIS A 809 -17.90 -8.71 32.55
N GLU A 810 -19.10 -8.77 31.97
CA GLU A 810 -20.09 -7.70 32.08
C GLU A 810 -20.55 -7.50 33.53
N TYR A 811 -20.73 -8.60 34.28
CA TYR A 811 -21.03 -8.55 35.72
C TYR A 811 -19.89 -7.90 36.50
N ILE A 812 -18.64 -8.31 36.26
CA ILE A 812 -17.43 -7.73 36.87
C ILE A 812 -17.28 -6.25 36.49
N ALA A 813 -17.68 -5.85 35.29
CA ALA A 813 -17.63 -4.44 34.89
C ALA A 813 -18.58 -3.55 35.72
N LYS A 814 -19.63 -4.13 36.32
CA LYS A 814 -20.62 -3.45 37.16
C LYS A 814 -20.34 -3.58 38.67
N HIS A 815 -19.44 -4.47 39.07
CA HIS A 815 -19.17 -4.79 40.47
C HIS A 815 -17.72 -4.53 40.85
N VAL A 816 -17.49 -3.98 42.04
CA VAL A 816 -16.14 -3.65 42.52
C VAL A 816 -15.43 -4.95 42.96
N ASN A 817 -14.13 -5.05 42.63
CA ASN A 817 -13.21 -6.12 43.05
C ASN A 817 -13.53 -7.55 42.61
N LYS A 818 -14.53 -7.79 41.76
CA LYS A 818 -14.83 -9.14 41.27
C LYS A 818 -13.84 -9.60 40.20
N LYS A 819 -13.56 -10.90 40.14
CA LYS A 819 -12.58 -11.48 39.21
C LYS A 819 -12.93 -12.89 38.73
N VAL A 820 -12.47 -13.20 37.52
CA VAL A 820 -12.40 -14.57 36.98
C VAL A 820 -10.97 -15.09 37.11
N ILE A 821 -10.80 -16.34 37.54
CA ILE A 821 -9.48 -16.95 37.73
C ILE A 821 -9.32 -18.28 36.98
N HIS A 822 -8.08 -18.76 36.89
CA HIS A 822 -7.78 -20.10 36.36
C HIS A 822 -7.16 -20.98 37.46
N LEU A 823 -7.81 -22.11 37.76
CA LEU A 823 -7.40 -23.03 38.82
C LEU A 823 -6.55 -24.18 38.27
N LYS A 824 -5.24 -23.92 38.15
CA LYS A 824 -4.23 -24.89 37.68
C LYS A 824 -4.14 -26.19 38.51
N GLU A 825 -4.58 -26.15 39.77
CA GLU A 825 -4.55 -27.31 40.68
C GLU A 825 -5.86 -28.11 40.67
N ALA A 826 -6.95 -27.54 40.13
CA ALA A 826 -8.23 -28.23 39.98
C ALA A 826 -8.24 -28.98 38.64
N ILE A 827 -7.73 -30.21 38.65
CA ILE A 827 -7.43 -30.98 37.42
C ILE A 827 -8.60 -31.86 36.99
N SER A 828 -8.92 -31.82 35.69
CA SER A 828 -9.85 -32.70 35.01
C SER A 828 -9.27 -33.28 33.71
N TYR A 829 -9.90 -34.33 33.21
CA TYR A 829 -9.53 -35.01 31.96
C TYR A 829 -10.74 -35.16 31.05
N THR A 830 -10.65 -34.71 29.79
CA THR A 830 -11.76 -34.79 28.81
C THR A 830 -11.34 -35.50 27.52
N GLU A 831 -12.28 -36.16 26.83
CA GLU A 831 -12.03 -36.93 25.62
C GLU A 831 -11.84 -36.03 24.38
N MET A 832 -10.75 -36.23 23.65
CA MET A 832 -10.50 -35.54 22.37
C MET A 832 -10.96 -36.39 21.17
N PRO A 833 -11.36 -35.77 20.05
CA PRO A 833 -11.67 -36.49 18.82
C PRO A 833 -10.44 -37.26 18.30
N GLU A 834 -10.65 -38.52 17.90
CA GLU A 834 -9.61 -39.39 17.33
C GLU A 834 -9.54 -39.28 15.79
N THR A 835 -10.51 -38.64 15.13
CA THR A 835 -10.57 -38.51 13.66
C THR A 835 -10.49 -37.05 13.21
N TRP A 836 -9.92 -36.81 12.02
CA TRP A 836 -9.81 -35.46 11.43
C TRP A 836 -11.16 -34.80 11.16
N ASN A 837 -12.18 -35.57 10.76
CA ASN A 837 -13.52 -35.06 10.51
C ASN A 837 -14.18 -34.54 11.79
N ASP A 838 -14.11 -35.31 12.87
CA ASP A 838 -14.65 -34.91 14.17
C ASP A 838 -13.88 -33.73 14.77
N PHE A 839 -12.55 -33.71 14.61
CA PHE A 839 -11.70 -32.59 14.97
C PHE A 839 -12.08 -31.31 14.21
N PHE A 840 -12.21 -31.40 12.88
CA PHE A 840 -12.59 -30.26 12.03
C PHE A 840 -13.94 -29.67 12.47
N LYS A 841 -14.97 -30.52 12.62
CA LYS A 841 -16.30 -30.10 13.11
C LYS A 841 -16.23 -29.42 14.47
N GLN A 842 -15.44 -29.96 15.40
CA GLN A 842 -15.27 -29.38 16.73
C GLN A 842 -14.61 -28.00 16.67
N ARG A 843 -13.52 -27.85 15.90
CA ARG A 843 -12.78 -26.59 15.78
C ARG A 843 -13.56 -25.52 15.03
N VAL A 844 -14.26 -25.89 13.97
CA VAL A 844 -15.21 -24.99 13.29
C VAL A 844 -16.30 -24.51 14.25
N ARG A 845 -16.87 -25.39 15.09
CA ARG A 845 -17.85 -25.00 16.10
C ARG A 845 -17.27 -23.95 17.06
N TRP A 846 -16.04 -24.15 17.54
CA TRP A 846 -15.37 -23.19 18.42
C TRP A 846 -15.13 -21.84 17.74
N GLN A 847 -14.74 -21.85 16.46
CA GLN A 847 -14.56 -20.62 15.70
C GLN A 847 -15.89 -19.87 15.48
N LYS A 848 -16.95 -20.58 15.07
CA LYS A 848 -18.29 -20.00 14.93
C LYS A 848 -18.80 -19.40 16.24
N ALA A 849 -18.56 -20.08 17.36
CA ALA A 849 -18.89 -19.58 18.69
C ALA A 849 -18.15 -18.28 19.05
N TYR A 850 -16.88 -18.20 18.70
CA TYR A 850 -16.08 -16.99 18.90
C TYR A 850 -16.68 -15.80 18.12
N ILE A 851 -16.96 -15.98 16.82
CA ILE A 851 -17.58 -14.93 15.98
C ILE A 851 -18.95 -14.52 16.52
N ASP A 852 -19.78 -15.48 16.96
CA ASP A 852 -21.07 -15.18 17.58
C ASP A 852 -20.94 -14.25 18.78
N CYS A 853 -19.92 -14.48 19.62
CA CYS A 853 -19.67 -13.67 20.81
C CYS A 853 -19.09 -12.29 20.48
N VAL A 854 -18.19 -12.18 19.49
CA VAL A 854 -17.74 -10.87 18.97
C VAL A 854 -18.93 -10.02 18.55
N ILE A 855 -19.87 -10.61 17.80
CA ILE A 855 -21.08 -9.96 17.30
C ILE A 855 -22.05 -9.63 18.43
N HIS A 856 -22.32 -10.57 19.34
CA HIS A 856 -23.29 -10.38 20.40
C HIS A 856 -22.84 -9.32 21.43
N PHE A 857 -21.57 -9.38 21.84
CA PHE A 857 -20.98 -8.48 22.84
C PHE A 857 -20.30 -7.24 22.23
N HIS A 858 -20.57 -6.92 20.97
CA HIS A 858 -19.92 -5.79 20.27
C HIS A 858 -20.05 -4.46 21.04
N SER A 859 -21.19 -4.21 21.69
CA SER A 859 -21.39 -2.99 22.50
C SER A 859 -20.56 -3.00 23.78
N PHE A 860 -20.31 -4.16 24.38
CA PHE A 860 -19.42 -4.28 25.54
C PHE A 860 -18.00 -3.96 25.10
N PHE A 861 -17.49 -4.67 24.09
CA PHE A 861 -16.13 -4.46 23.57
C PHE A 861 -15.86 -3.02 23.16
N ARG A 862 -16.76 -2.38 22.40
CA ARG A 862 -16.59 -0.97 21.97
C ARG A 862 -16.47 -0.01 23.17
N LYS A 863 -17.21 -0.25 24.26
CA LYS A 863 -17.21 0.64 25.44
C LYS A 863 -16.02 0.39 26.36
N THR A 864 -15.43 -0.81 26.34
CA THR A 864 -14.41 -1.24 27.29
C THR A 864 -13.06 -1.58 26.66
N LEU A 865 -12.89 -1.40 25.34
CA LEU A 865 -11.71 -1.83 24.56
C LEU A 865 -10.37 -1.49 25.24
N PHE A 866 -10.18 -0.22 25.64
CA PHE A 866 -8.96 0.25 26.30
C PHE A 866 -9.08 0.36 27.83
N ARG A 867 -10.22 -0.06 28.41
CA ARG A 867 -10.50 0.05 29.86
C ARG A 867 -10.46 -1.30 30.57
N LYS A 868 -10.73 -2.39 29.86
CA LYS A 868 -10.78 -3.75 30.42
C LYS A 868 -9.89 -4.66 29.57
N ALA A 869 -8.95 -5.33 30.21
CA ALA A 869 -8.00 -6.21 29.55
C ALA A 869 -8.69 -7.33 28.75
N VAL A 870 -9.80 -7.90 29.26
CA VAL A 870 -10.58 -8.90 28.50
C VAL A 870 -11.01 -8.38 27.13
N SER A 871 -11.43 -7.13 27.01
CA SER A 871 -11.84 -6.55 25.73
C SER A 871 -10.64 -6.29 24.82
N PHE A 872 -9.54 -5.80 25.40
CA PHE A 872 -8.29 -5.59 24.67
C PHE A 872 -7.78 -6.90 24.04
N PHE A 873 -7.55 -7.93 24.84
CA PHE A 873 -7.03 -9.22 24.33
C PHE A 873 -8.05 -9.91 23.41
N TYR A 874 -9.35 -9.86 23.73
CA TYR A 874 -10.35 -10.49 22.86
C TYR A 874 -10.42 -9.84 21.48
N ILE A 875 -10.21 -8.53 21.35
CA ILE A 875 -10.26 -7.83 20.06
C ILE A 875 -8.88 -7.76 19.39
N PHE A 876 -7.84 -7.33 20.07
CA PHE A 876 -6.51 -7.18 19.45
C PHE A 876 -5.80 -8.52 19.24
N GLU A 877 -5.71 -9.36 20.26
CA GLU A 877 -5.01 -10.65 20.13
C GLU A 877 -5.88 -11.65 19.36
N SER A 878 -7.10 -11.91 19.81
CA SER A 878 -7.89 -13.00 19.25
C SER A 878 -8.56 -12.66 17.92
N PHE A 879 -9.06 -11.43 17.72
CA PHE A 879 -9.76 -11.04 16.49
C PHE A 879 -8.78 -10.47 15.45
N LEU A 880 -8.07 -9.39 15.75
CA LEU A 880 -7.18 -8.74 14.78
C LEU A 880 -5.98 -9.66 14.45
N VAL A 881 -5.22 -10.09 15.46
CA VAL A 881 -4.07 -10.95 15.22
C VAL A 881 -4.48 -12.39 14.90
N GLY A 882 -5.49 -12.95 15.57
CA GLY A 882 -5.88 -14.34 15.34
C GLY A 882 -6.65 -14.60 14.04
N ILE A 883 -7.47 -13.65 13.57
CA ILE A 883 -8.37 -13.84 12.42
C ILE A 883 -7.98 -12.93 11.27
N VAL A 884 -7.93 -11.62 11.48
CA VAL A 884 -7.68 -10.65 10.39
C VAL A 884 -6.31 -10.90 9.77
N SER A 885 -5.27 -11.16 10.59
CA SER A 885 -3.95 -11.52 10.06
C SER A 885 -3.99 -12.77 9.19
N ALA A 886 -4.77 -13.80 9.56
CA ALA A 886 -4.84 -15.04 8.77
C ALA A 886 -5.35 -14.77 7.34
N PHE A 887 -6.32 -13.86 7.20
CA PHE A 887 -6.82 -13.43 5.89
C PHE A 887 -5.81 -12.56 5.13
N ILE A 888 -5.24 -11.53 5.78
CA ILE A 888 -4.29 -10.61 5.14
C ILE A 888 -3.04 -11.36 4.70
N MET A 889 -2.44 -12.16 5.57
CA MET A 889 -1.22 -12.90 5.29
C MET A 889 -1.43 -13.93 4.16
N THR A 890 -2.56 -14.66 4.19
CA THR A 890 -2.88 -15.64 3.13
C THR A 890 -3.21 -14.95 1.81
N GLY A 891 -4.00 -13.86 1.84
CA GLY A 891 -4.36 -13.08 0.66
C GLY A 891 -3.15 -12.42 0.01
N PHE A 892 -2.30 -11.77 0.81
CA PHE A 892 -1.04 -11.17 0.36
C PHE A 892 -0.11 -12.20 -0.28
N PHE A 893 0.02 -13.38 0.34
CA PHE A 893 0.81 -14.47 -0.23
C PHE A 893 0.27 -14.93 -1.61
N ILE A 894 -1.05 -15.11 -1.73
CA ILE A 894 -1.67 -15.52 -3.00
C ILE A 894 -1.54 -14.42 -4.05
N ALA A 895 -1.79 -13.15 -3.70
CA ALA A 895 -1.72 -12.03 -4.63
C ALA A 895 -0.30 -11.84 -5.18
N ASN A 896 0.73 -11.82 -4.32
CA ASN A 896 2.12 -11.70 -4.76
C ASN A 896 2.58 -12.89 -5.61
N ALA A 897 2.14 -14.11 -5.27
CA ALA A 897 2.44 -15.28 -6.08
C ALA A 897 1.86 -15.20 -7.51
N ILE A 898 0.81 -14.40 -7.71
CA ILE A 898 0.16 -14.20 -9.03
C ILE A 898 0.78 -13.00 -9.77
N ILE A 899 1.09 -11.89 -9.07
CA ILE A 899 1.45 -10.61 -9.69
C ILE A 899 2.96 -10.49 -9.99
N SER A 900 3.87 -11.03 -9.16
CA SER A 900 5.32 -10.84 -9.38
C SER A 900 6.19 -11.98 -8.81
N PRO A 901 6.46 -13.06 -9.58
CA PRO A 901 7.56 -13.99 -9.31
C PRO A 901 8.81 -13.58 -10.14
N PRO A 902 10.10 -13.65 -9.68
CA PRO A 902 10.64 -14.77 -8.91
C PRO A 902 11.81 -14.57 -7.87
N GLU A 903 12.52 -13.44 -7.69
CA GLU A 903 13.78 -13.48 -6.88
C GLU A 903 13.69 -13.00 -5.41
N SER A 904 12.97 -11.91 -5.12
CA SER A 904 12.82 -11.41 -3.73
C SER A 904 11.76 -12.20 -2.93
N TYR A 905 10.74 -12.74 -3.60
CA TYR A 905 9.62 -13.45 -2.98
C TYR A 905 10.05 -14.74 -2.24
N LEU A 906 10.95 -15.52 -2.82
CA LEU A 906 11.43 -16.76 -2.19
C LEU A 906 12.17 -16.45 -0.88
N ALA A 907 12.94 -15.36 -0.84
CA ALA A 907 13.64 -14.93 0.37
C ALA A 907 12.65 -14.54 1.49
N TYR A 908 11.60 -13.78 1.18
CA TYR A 908 10.55 -13.42 2.14
C TYR A 908 9.81 -14.65 2.68
N VAL A 909 9.42 -15.57 1.80
CA VAL A 909 8.74 -16.81 2.18
C VAL A 909 9.64 -17.69 3.05
N LEU A 910 10.90 -17.85 2.67
CA LEU A 910 11.88 -18.62 3.45
C LEU A 910 12.16 -17.98 4.81
N TYR A 911 12.26 -16.65 4.87
CA TYR A 911 12.41 -15.92 6.13
C TYR A 911 11.22 -16.14 7.05
N TYR A 912 10.00 -15.96 6.54
CA TYR A 912 8.76 -16.15 7.30
C TYR A 912 8.60 -17.58 7.81
N LEU A 913 8.81 -18.57 6.93
CA LEU A 913 8.76 -19.98 7.30
C LEU A 913 9.82 -20.28 8.36
N THR A 914 11.08 -19.89 8.16
CA THR A 914 12.15 -20.12 9.13
C THR A 914 11.80 -19.54 10.50
N PHE A 915 11.25 -18.33 10.54
CA PHE A 915 10.81 -17.71 11.79
C PHE A 915 9.67 -18.48 12.46
N LEU A 916 8.59 -18.81 11.72
CA LEU A 916 7.48 -19.61 12.23
C LEU A 916 7.95 -20.96 12.78
N LEU A 917 8.91 -21.60 12.11
CA LEU A 917 9.48 -22.88 12.51
C LEU A 917 10.22 -22.76 13.85
N ILE A 918 11.14 -21.80 13.95
CA ILE A 918 11.93 -21.57 15.18
C ILE A 918 11.00 -21.23 16.35
N PHE A 919 10.10 -20.26 16.14
CA PHE A 919 9.19 -19.81 17.19
C PHE A 919 8.22 -20.92 17.61
N GLY A 920 7.68 -21.69 16.67
CA GLY A 920 6.78 -22.81 16.93
C GLY A 920 7.43 -23.89 17.81
N VAL A 921 8.66 -24.28 17.47
CA VAL A 921 9.44 -25.26 18.25
C VAL A 921 9.72 -24.74 19.67
N VAL A 922 10.15 -23.48 19.80
CA VAL A 922 10.40 -22.86 21.10
C VAL A 922 9.13 -22.87 21.95
N TYR A 923 7.98 -22.53 21.38
CA TYR A 923 6.71 -22.48 22.08
C TYR A 923 6.27 -23.86 22.59
N ASP A 924 6.43 -24.92 21.78
CA ASP A 924 6.09 -26.29 22.18
C ASP A 924 7.03 -26.85 23.27
N ILE A 925 8.33 -26.59 23.16
CA ILE A 925 9.31 -26.97 24.20
C ILE A 925 8.96 -26.26 25.50
N PHE A 926 8.65 -24.96 25.42
CA PHE A 926 8.27 -24.18 26.59
C PHE A 926 6.99 -24.72 27.25
N ALA A 927 6.00 -25.14 26.46
CA ALA A 927 4.79 -25.80 26.99
C ALA A 927 5.11 -27.08 27.77
N LEU A 928 6.07 -27.89 27.31
CA LEU A 928 6.55 -29.06 28.04
C LEU A 928 7.30 -28.71 29.33
N ILE A 929 8.10 -27.63 29.31
CA ILE A 929 8.77 -27.11 30.51
C ILE A 929 7.74 -26.66 31.55
N MET A 930 6.74 -25.89 31.14
CA MET A 930 5.68 -25.42 32.02
C MET A 930 4.82 -26.56 32.58
N ASN A 931 4.49 -27.56 31.75
CA ASN A 931 3.84 -28.79 32.20
C ASN A 931 4.66 -29.51 33.29
N ARG A 932 5.99 -29.59 33.12
CA ARG A 932 6.90 -30.16 34.13
C ARG A 932 6.98 -29.32 35.40
N TYR A 933 7.02 -27.99 35.27
CA TYR A 933 7.01 -27.06 36.40
C TYR A 933 5.75 -27.24 37.25
N HIS A 934 4.59 -27.44 36.62
CA HIS A 934 3.32 -27.72 37.29
C HIS A 934 3.13 -29.17 37.74
N GLY A 935 4.19 -29.98 37.74
CA GLY A 935 4.21 -31.29 38.40
C GLY A 935 3.92 -32.50 37.51
N PHE A 936 3.70 -32.30 36.21
CA PHE A 936 3.39 -33.39 35.27
C PHE A 936 4.60 -33.78 34.43
N ARG A 937 4.87 -35.09 34.35
CA ARG A 937 5.97 -35.63 33.52
C ARG A 937 5.47 -36.68 32.55
N PHE A 938 5.99 -36.64 31.33
CA PHE A 938 5.86 -37.73 30.37
C PHE A 938 6.82 -38.88 30.70
N ARG A 939 6.52 -40.09 30.22
CA ARG A 939 7.44 -41.23 30.36
C ARG A 939 8.67 -41.00 29.48
N TRP A 940 9.83 -41.49 29.91
CA TRP A 940 11.04 -41.40 29.09
C TRP A 940 10.88 -42.10 27.73
N LYS A 941 10.06 -43.17 27.68
CA LYS A 941 9.65 -43.86 26.46
C LYS A 941 8.80 -43.00 25.49
N ASP A 942 8.20 -41.91 25.97
CA ASP A 942 7.38 -41.01 25.13
C ASP A 942 8.22 -39.93 24.43
N ILE A 943 9.51 -39.75 24.78
CA ILE A 943 10.38 -38.69 24.22
C ILE A 943 10.47 -38.71 22.68
N PRO A 944 10.70 -39.85 22.00
CA PRO A 944 10.74 -39.86 20.54
C PRO A 944 9.40 -39.45 19.91
N SER A 945 8.29 -39.86 20.53
CA SER A 945 6.95 -39.47 20.07
C SER A 945 6.68 -37.98 20.29
N LEU A 946 7.18 -37.38 21.36
CA LEU A 946 7.09 -35.94 21.59
C LEU A 946 7.86 -35.16 20.52
N PHE A 947 9.09 -35.57 20.20
CA PHE A 947 9.90 -34.92 19.17
C PHE A 947 9.21 -34.92 17.79
N VAL A 948 8.71 -36.09 17.36
CA VAL A 948 7.95 -36.20 16.09
C VAL A 948 6.68 -35.36 16.12
N THR A 949 6.00 -35.28 17.28
CA THR A 949 4.79 -34.47 17.41
C THR A 949 5.08 -32.97 17.29
N ILE A 950 6.19 -32.47 17.84
CA ILE A 950 6.59 -31.06 17.71
C ILE A 950 6.82 -30.70 16.25
N LEU A 951 7.54 -31.53 15.49
CA LEU A 951 7.76 -31.28 14.07
C LEU A 951 6.42 -31.18 13.31
N LEU A 952 5.50 -32.10 13.57
CA LEU A 952 4.23 -32.12 12.87
C LEU A 952 3.25 -31.03 13.36
N ASP A 953 3.37 -30.56 14.61
CA ASP A 953 2.66 -29.36 15.09
C ASP A 953 3.02 -28.17 14.20
N VAL A 954 4.32 -27.97 14.04
CA VAL A 954 4.91 -26.83 13.37
C VAL A 954 4.69 -26.85 11.85
N PHE A 955 4.92 -27.99 11.20
CA PHE A 955 4.87 -28.10 9.73
C PHE A 955 3.48 -28.40 9.16
N VAL A 956 2.56 -28.95 9.94
CA VAL A 956 1.26 -29.42 9.40
C VAL A 956 0.09 -28.84 10.18
N TYR A 957 0.10 -29.04 11.50
CA TYR A 957 -1.08 -28.79 12.31
C TYR A 957 -1.44 -27.29 12.41
N ARG A 958 -0.46 -26.39 12.47
CA ARG A 958 -0.68 -24.94 12.50
C ARG A 958 -1.36 -24.41 11.25
N PHE A 959 -0.92 -24.86 10.07
CA PHE A 959 -1.56 -24.49 8.80
C PHE A 959 -2.99 -25.03 8.72
N ALA A 960 -3.22 -26.26 9.21
CA ALA A 960 -4.57 -26.82 9.31
C ALA A 960 -5.47 -25.99 10.25
N LEU A 961 -4.96 -25.53 11.40
CA LEU A 961 -5.70 -24.65 12.31
C LEU A 961 -6.01 -23.29 11.67
N MET A 962 -5.05 -22.68 10.98
CA MET A 962 -5.24 -21.40 10.27
C MET A 962 -6.36 -21.52 9.22
N TYR A 963 -6.33 -22.58 8.42
CA TYR A 963 -7.40 -22.89 7.47
C TYR A 963 -8.76 -23.05 8.17
N ILE A 964 -8.81 -23.79 9.29
CA ILE A 964 -10.06 -23.97 10.04
C ILE A 964 -10.59 -22.64 10.59
N VAL A 965 -9.71 -21.74 11.06
CA VAL A 965 -10.09 -20.40 11.52
C VAL A 965 -10.72 -19.60 10.39
N MET A 966 -10.08 -19.56 9.22
CA MET A 966 -10.62 -18.85 8.04
C MET A 966 -11.95 -19.45 7.59
N HIS A 967 -12.00 -20.78 7.39
CA HIS A 967 -13.21 -21.50 6.98
C HIS A 967 -14.35 -21.30 7.98
N GLY A 968 -14.11 -21.52 9.28
CA GLY A 968 -15.13 -21.37 10.31
C GLY A 968 -15.65 -19.94 10.46
N THR A 969 -14.79 -18.94 10.21
CA THR A 969 -15.18 -17.53 10.20
C THR A 969 -16.11 -17.22 9.03
N ILE A 970 -15.77 -17.67 7.82
CA ILE A 970 -16.61 -17.52 6.62
C ILE A 970 -17.94 -18.27 6.84
N GLU A 971 -17.87 -19.54 7.22
CA GLU A 971 -19.02 -20.43 7.33
C GLU A 971 -20.05 -19.94 8.35
N TYR A 972 -19.64 -19.22 9.41
CA TYR A 972 -20.58 -18.57 10.35
C TYR A 972 -21.62 -17.69 9.64
N PHE A 973 -21.24 -17.01 8.56
CA PHE A 973 -22.12 -16.10 7.82
C PHE A 973 -23.04 -16.80 6.82
N PHE A 974 -22.64 -17.98 6.31
CA PHE A 974 -23.39 -18.71 5.29
C PHE A 974 -24.21 -19.88 5.85
N ASN A 975 -23.74 -20.53 6.91
CA ASN A 975 -24.39 -21.70 7.48
C ASN A 975 -24.35 -21.70 9.01
N THR A 976 -25.53 -21.54 9.61
CA THR A 976 -25.72 -21.59 11.06
C THR A 976 -26.16 -22.97 11.56
N ASP A 977 -26.10 -24.05 10.78
CA ASP A 977 -26.34 -25.40 11.30
C ASP A 977 -25.06 -26.04 11.83
N TRP A 978 -25.19 -26.95 12.80
CA TRP A 978 -24.05 -27.67 13.40
C TRP A 978 -24.34 -29.17 13.59
N ASN A 979 -23.50 -30.00 12.96
CA ASN A 979 -23.52 -31.46 13.06
C ASN A 979 -22.84 -31.93 14.37
N LYS A 980 -23.52 -32.75 15.19
CA LYS A 980 -22.97 -33.32 16.44
C LYS A 980 -21.71 -34.17 16.14
N VAL A 981 -20.67 -34.03 16.97
CA VAL A 981 -19.43 -34.83 16.90
C VAL A 981 -19.67 -36.21 17.53
N SER A 982 -19.26 -37.29 16.86
CA SER A 982 -19.30 -38.64 17.43
C SER A 982 -18.19 -38.84 18.46
N ARG A 983 -18.52 -39.36 19.66
CA ARG A 983 -17.55 -39.77 20.68
C ARG A 983 -17.37 -41.29 20.66
N THR A 984 -16.18 -41.79 20.98
CA THR A 984 -15.88 -43.22 20.85
C THR A 984 -16.45 -44.06 21.99
N GLY A 985 -16.66 -43.46 23.17
CA GLY A 985 -17.23 -44.15 24.34
C GLY A 985 -16.41 -45.34 24.82
N ARG A 986 -15.11 -45.43 24.46
CA ARG A 986 -14.26 -46.54 24.89
C ARG A 986 -14.04 -46.48 26.40
N ASN A 987 -14.05 -47.64 27.05
CA ASN A 987 -13.81 -47.76 28.48
C ASN A 987 -12.30 -47.62 28.77
N TYR A 988 -11.80 -46.39 28.89
CA TYR A 988 -10.38 -46.11 29.15
C TYR A 988 -9.92 -46.49 30.57
N GLN A 989 -10.78 -47.10 31.39
CA GLN A 989 -10.48 -47.52 32.77
C GLN A 989 -10.07 -49.00 32.92
N THR A 990 -10.22 -49.85 31.91
CA THR A 990 -9.90 -51.29 32.03
C THR A 990 -8.48 -51.62 31.58
N GLU A 991 -7.52 -51.54 32.49
CA GLU A 991 -6.39 -52.48 32.45
C GLU A 991 -6.85 -53.81 33.07
N THR A 992 -7.36 -54.72 32.25
CA THR A 992 -7.40 -56.15 32.61
C THR A 992 -5.99 -56.72 32.62
N LYS A 993 -5.51 -57.06 33.84
CA LYS A 993 -4.45 -58.03 34.19
C LYS A 993 -3.22 -58.13 33.27
N SER A 994 -2.08 -57.61 33.74
CA SER A 994 -0.86 -58.40 34.06
C SER A 994 0.37 -57.49 34.14
N GLU A 995 0.69 -56.95 35.32
CA GLU A 995 2.09 -56.69 35.67
C GLU A 995 2.25 -57.11 37.12
N THR A 996 2.51 -58.41 37.29
CA THR A 996 3.25 -58.92 38.44
C THR A 996 4.56 -58.14 38.57
N SER A 997 4.79 -57.66 39.78
CA SER A 997 6.09 -57.22 40.29
C SER A 997 7.24 -58.09 39.77
N PRO A 998 8.42 -57.50 39.54
CA PRO A 998 9.48 -57.87 40.47
C PRO A 998 10.24 -56.69 41.07
N ALA A 999 10.46 -56.87 42.36
CA ALA A 999 11.45 -56.30 43.26
C ALA A 999 12.78 -55.88 42.62
N ALA A 1000 13.26 -54.69 43.02
CA ALA A 1000 14.53 -54.41 43.70
C ALA A 1000 14.89 -52.93 43.52
#